data_AF-A0A3S0ILC1-F1
#
_entry.id   AF-A0A3S0ILC1-F1
#
_cell.length_a   1.000
_cell.length_b   1.000
_cell.length_c   1.000
_cell.angle_alpha   90.00
_cell.angle_beta   90.00
_cell.angle_gamma   90.00
#
_symmetry.space_group_name_H-M   'P 1'
#
loop_
_entity.id
_entity.type
_entity.pdbx_description
1 polymer ?
#
loop_
_entity_poly.entity_id
_entity_poly.type
_entity_poly.pdbx_seq_one_letter_code
_entity_poly.pdbx_strand_id
1 'polypeptide(L)'
;MAACSASLFCVPTVAELAERLSKPLTLELRSGCRNRVVAGGLEGLLAGPLANPFPQIRERLDGYAGWSEPERERALNEALGMLGEKAAGKKRKVESKKRSAEGPQQAQPPAVKTESQSLAPSLPIDTPLAELDTGRGGERKLRQLGLMQLRDLLHYYPHRHEDRRALPSLMNVDEGQKVTVQGVVVSRFKRTPKPRMTILEATLETEGGNRVRASWFNQPWLERQLREGLKVIVTGRVKKFGRTAQIAAEHLETVDSAADSLSTGRIVGVYDAKEGISQDFLRRAAHRALAAAPLDDYLPAHWRREYGLTTLADALQGIHFPVDEAHLSRAMGRLRFDEYLFLELRMLLQGEDAVLQGKRFEAHPEDIDRFEAALPFRFTGAQRRVLGEIVEEMRSDRQMARLVQGDVGSGKTAVAACALYLAVRDGYQGALMAPTEILARQHYTNLVSYLGPLDVRVGLLIGAMTPKTKLAMQERIALGEVDIVVGTQALIQENVQFDHLGLAVIDEEHRFGVMQRRKLLASRPDVLVMSATPIPRSLALTAYGDLELSVIDELPPGRTPVETKLIQDGYRAQAYGFVMGQIREGRQAYVVTALIEENENLELLAATDLAENLTEMLPEARIGILHGKMSAAEKDEIMGSFRAHEFDLLVSTTVIEVGVDVPNASVMVIENAERFGLSQLHQLRGRVGRGSAKSYCVLISGEMSKKTEQRLRIIEGSTDGFVIAEADLKLRGPGEIRGTRQSGIPDLRLGDLAGDAEVIEQARALAKHILSHDPRLEHPRLQYLRSELQNRSQSVAFREVI
;
A
#
# COMPACT_ATOMS: atom_id res chain seq x y z
N MET A 1 -40.25 26.85 -1.39
CA MET A 1 -41.05 25.61 -1.39
C MET A 1 -40.52 24.71 -2.50
N ALA A 2 -40.09 23.46 -2.32
CA ALA A 2 -39.42 22.74 -1.25
C ALA A 2 -39.01 21.40 -1.89
N ALA A 3 -37.73 21.16 -2.12
CA ALA A 3 -37.17 19.83 -2.39
C ALA A 3 -35.68 19.87 -2.03
N CYS A 4 -35.41 19.68 -0.74
CA CYS A 4 -34.08 19.70 -0.17
C CYS A 4 -33.42 18.33 -0.31
N SER A 5 -32.16 18.35 -0.71
CA SER A 5 -31.13 17.33 -0.61
C SER A 5 -31.10 16.63 0.75
N ALA A 6 -31.17 15.29 0.75
CA ALA A 6 -30.88 14.44 1.91
C ALA A 6 -29.55 13.71 1.69
N SER A 7 -28.46 14.34 2.12
CA SER A 7 -27.16 13.73 2.37
C SER A 7 -27.24 12.80 3.60
N LEU A 8 -26.72 11.59 3.48
CA LEU A 8 -26.45 10.66 4.59
C LEU A 8 -25.48 11.33 5.60
N PHE A 9 -26.02 11.98 6.62
CA PHE A 9 -25.30 12.33 7.84
C PHE A 9 -25.41 11.16 8.82
N CYS A 10 -24.34 10.40 9.02
CA CYS A 10 -24.18 9.62 10.24
C CYS A 10 -23.98 10.62 11.39
N VAL A 11 -24.94 10.71 12.31
CA VAL A 11 -24.76 11.44 13.56
C VAL A 11 -23.68 10.70 14.35
N PRO A 12 -22.52 11.31 14.65
CA PRO A 12 -21.43 10.63 15.33
C PRO A 12 -21.87 10.16 16.71
N THR A 13 -21.47 8.95 17.09
CA THR A 13 -21.83 8.39 18.40
C THR A 13 -21.14 9.17 19.52
N VAL A 14 -21.69 9.14 20.74
CA VAL A 14 -21.08 9.82 21.90
C VAL A 14 -19.65 9.29 22.16
N ALA A 15 -19.36 8.04 21.84
CA ALA A 15 -18.02 7.47 21.94
C ALA A 15 -17.05 8.07 20.90
N GLU A 16 -17.48 8.23 19.65
CA GLU A 16 -16.68 8.87 18.60
C GLU A 16 -16.43 10.35 18.90
N LEU A 17 -17.42 11.05 19.47
CA LEU A 17 -17.26 12.44 19.91
C LEU A 17 -16.30 12.55 21.11
N ALA A 18 -16.31 11.58 22.03
CA ALA A 18 -15.36 11.51 23.14
C ALA A 18 -13.91 11.29 22.63
N GLU A 19 -13.70 10.40 21.66
CA GLU A 19 -12.39 10.15 21.06
C GLU A 19 -11.89 11.37 20.26
N ARG A 20 -12.79 12.05 19.54
CA ARG A 20 -12.44 13.28 18.81
C ARG A 20 -12.12 14.44 19.75
N LEU A 21 -12.75 14.50 20.94
CA LEU A 21 -12.45 15.52 21.95
C LEU A 21 -11.19 15.20 22.77
N SER A 22 -10.85 13.92 22.98
CA SER A 22 -9.67 13.53 23.77
C SER A 22 -8.34 13.83 23.06
N LYS A 23 -8.30 13.77 21.72
CA LYS A 23 -7.11 14.08 20.90
C LYS A 23 -6.56 15.49 21.14
N PRO A 24 -7.33 16.59 20.96
CA PRO A 24 -6.82 17.93 21.21
C PRO A 24 -6.47 18.19 22.69
N LEU A 25 -7.23 17.63 23.66
CA LEU A 25 -6.92 17.76 25.09
C LEU A 25 -5.60 17.06 25.46
N THR A 26 -5.33 15.89 24.90
CA THR A 26 -4.07 15.16 25.10
C THR A 26 -2.89 15.87 24.46
N LEU A 27 -3.10 16.48 23.29
CA LEU A 27 -2.06 17.23 22.58
C LEU A 27 -1.73 18.54 23.31
N GLU A 28 -2.72 19.21 23.89
CA GLU A 28 -2.50 20.39 24.76
C GLU A 28 -1.69 20.02 26.01
N LEU A 29 -2.01 18.89 26.66
CA LEU A 29 -1.25 18.36 27.79
C LEU A 29 0.22 18.07 27.43
N ARG A 30 0.47 17.43 26.27
CA ARG A 30 1.83 17.14 25.78
C ARG A 30 2.60 18.40 25.36
N SER A 31 1.91 19.45 24.95
CA SER A 31 2.52 20.73 24.53
C SER A 31 2.80 21.70 25.69
N GLY A 32 2.56 21.27 26.94
CA GLY A 32 2.81 22.08 28.14
C GLY A 32 1.69 23.06 28.50
N CYS A 33 0.43 22.77 28.15
CA CYS A 33 -0.75 23.53 28.60
C CYS A 33 -0.75 25.04 28.25
N ARG A 34 -0.26 25.38 27.05
CA ARG A 34 -0.03 26.76 26.58
C ARG A 34 -1.27 27.43 25.96
N ASN A 35 -2.37 26.71 25.86
CA ASN A 35 -3.65 27.08 25.24
C ASN A 35 -3.51 27.51 23.76
N ARG A 36 -2.76 26.75 22.95
CA ARG A 36 -2.46 27.10 21.54
C ARG A 36 -2.76 25.99 20.53
N VAL A 37 -3.18 24.81 20.97
CA VAL A 37 -3.40 23.66 20.09
C VAL A 37 -4.59 23.84 19.15
N VAL A 38 -5.56 24.68 19.51
CA VAL A 38 -6.75 24.94 18.71
C VAL A 38 -6.89 26.45 18.50
N ALA A 39 -7.31 26.86 17.30
CA ALA A 39 -7.63 28.25 17.00
C ALA A 39 -8.79 28.73 17.90
N GLY A 40 -8.55 29.76 18.72
CA GLY A 40 -9.50 30.21 19.76
C GLY A 40 -9.31 29.54 21.14
N GLY A 41 -8.26 28.73 21.33
CA GLY A 41 -7.96 28.04 22.57
C GLY A 41 -8.91 26.87 22.87
N LEU A 42 -8.67 26.17 23.98
CA LEU A 42 -9.52 25.07 24.42
C LEU A 42 -10.94 25.52 24.78
N GLU A 43 -11.13 26.75 25.25
CA GLU A 43 -12.47 27.30 25.50
C GLU A 43 -13.29 27.42 24.21
N GLY A 44 -12.67 27.84 23.11
CA GLY A 44 -13.32 27.86 21.79
C GLY A 44 -13.72 26.46 21.30
N LEU A 45 -12.88 25.45 21.57
CA LEU A 45 -13.19 24.05 21.28
C LEU A 45 -14.39 23.55 22.12
N LEU A 46 -14.45 23.93 23.39
CA LEU A 46 -15.49 23.52 24.35
C LEU A 46 -16.84 24.23 24.14
N ALA A 47 -16.83 25.39 23.50
CA ALA A 47 -18.03 26.09 23.04
C ALA A 47 -18.64 25.46 21.76
N GLY A 48 -17.88 24.61 21.06
CA GLY A 48 -18.28 23.98 19.80
C GLY A 48 -19.19 22.74 19.97
N PRO A 49 -19.80 22.27 18.86
CA PRO A 49 -20.72 21.13 18.86
C PRO A 49 -20.08 19.80 19.31
N LEU A 50 -18.74 19.71 19.29
CA LEU A 50 -17.97 18.54 19.70
C LEU A 50 -18.09 18.27 21.22
N ALA A 51 -18.18 19.32 22.03
CA ALA A 51 -18.21 19.23 23.50
C ALA A 51 -19.62 19.27 24.09
N ASN A 52 -20.66 19.56 23.28
CA ASN A 52 -22.06 19.63 23.71
C ASN A 52 -22.57 18.37 24.46
N PRO A 53 -22.19 17.13 24.09
CA PRO A 53 -22.59 15.94 24.83
C PRO A 53 -21.90 15.77 26.21
N PHE A 54 -20.94 16.63 26.56
CA PHE A 54 -20.09 16.50 27.75
C PHE A 54 -20.09 17.75 28.66
N PRO A 55 -21.21 18.09 29.30
CA PRO A 55 -21.33 19.31 30.12
C PRO A 55 -20.35 19.34 31.31
N GLN A 56 -20.03 18.19 31.90
CA GLN A 56 -19.08 18.06 33.01
C GLN A 56 -17.64 18.45 32.62
N ILE A 57 -17.25 18.24 31.35
CA ILE A 57 -15.92 18.61 30.86
C ILE A 57 -15.87 20.11 30.60
N ARG A 58 -16.97 20.67 30.07
CA ARG A 58 -17.11 22.11 29.86
C ARG A 58 -17.02 22.87 31.18
N GLU A 59 -17.73 22.44 32.22
CA GLU A 59 -17.63 23.03 33.57
C GLU A 59 -16.23 22.91 34.16
N ARG A 60 -15.53 21.78 33.91
CA ARG A 60 -14.19 21.54 34.49
C ARG A 60 -13.06 22.28 33.79
N LEU A 61 -13.27 22.74 32.57
CA LEU A 61 -12.30 23.49 31.79
C LEU A 61 -12.81 24.92 31.51
N ASP A 62 -13.82 25.37 32.25
CA ASP A 62 -14.35 26.73 32.16
C ASP A 62 -13.37 27.71 32.80
N GLY A 63 -12.96 28.75 32.06
CA GLY A 63 -11.90 29.68 32.50
C GLY A 63 -10.47 29.15 32.37
N TYR A 64 -10.25 28.05 31.63
CA TYR A 64 -8.94 27.46 31.37
C TYR A 64 -7.90 28.48 30.87
N ALA A 65 -8.31 29.46 30.07
CA ALA A 65 -7.41 30.50 29.55
C ALA A 65 -6.81 31.40 30.65
N GLY A 66 -7.45 31.49 31.82
CA GLY A 66 -7.00 32.33 32.95
C GLY A 66 -6.12 31.62 33.99
N TRP A 67 -6.00 30.29 33.94
CA TRP A 67 -5.28 29.50 34.95
C TRP A 67 -3.77 29.43 34.74
N SER A 68 -3.04 29.15 35.83
CA SER A 68 -1.60 28.87 35.77
C SER A 68 -1.32 27.50 35.13
N GLU A 69 -0.13 27.29 34.55
CA GLU A 69 0.26 26.04 33.89
C GLU A 69 0.04 24.76 34.74
N PRO A 70 0.36 24.72 36.05
CA PRO A 70 0.12 23.53 36.87
C PRO A 70 -1.37 23.28 37.15
N GLU A 71 -2.20 24.32 37.19
CA GLU A 71 -3.66 24.20 37.36
C GLU A 71 -4.30 23.65 36.09
N ARG A 72 -3.84 24.13 34.92
CA ARG A 72 -4.26 23.63 33.61
C ARG A 72 -3.92 22.16 33.41
N GLU A 73 -2.73 21.74 33.83
CA GLU A 73 -2.29 20.36 33.72
C GLU A 73 -3.16 19.42 34.57
N ARG A 74 -3.50 19.81 35.81
CA ARG A 74 -4.41 19.04 36.66
C ARG A 74 -5.80 18.94 36.07
N ALA A 75 -6.37 20.05 35.61
CA ALA A 75 -7.70 20.08 35.04
C ALA A 75 -7.80 19.25 33.74
N LEU A 76 -6.76 19.25 32.89
CA LEU A 76 -6.70 18.43 31.69
C LEU A 76 -6.62 16.93 32.00
N ASN A 77 -5.82 16.53 32.98
CA ASN A 77 -5.73 15.14 33.40
C ASN A 77 -7.06 14.63 33.97
N GLU A 78 -7.77 15.45 34.75
CA GLU A 78 -9.11 15.12 35.26
C GLU A 78 -10.13 15.01 34.13
N ALA A 79 -10.13 15.95 33.17
CA ALA A 79 -11.04 15.93 32.02
C ALA A 79 -10.81 14.70 31.11
N LEU A 80 -9.55 14.33 30.86
CA LEU A 80 -9.18 13.13 30.11
C LEU A 80 -9.56 11.84 30.86
N GLY A 81 -9.42 11.84 32.19
CA GLY A 81 -9.91 10.76 33.05
C GLY A 81 -11.42 10.56 32.94
N MET A 82 -12.21 11.64 32.95
CA MET A 82 -13.67 11.59 32.80
C MET A 82 -14.12 11.11 31.40
N LEU A 83 -13.37 11.44 30.35
CA LEU A 83 -13.59 10.91 29.00
C LEU A 83 -13.27 9.41 28.94
N GLY A 84 -12.20 8.97 29.61
CA GLY A 84 -11.82 7.57 29.74
C GLY A 84 -12.81 6.73 30.55
N GLU A 85 -13.34 7.26 31.66
CA GLU A 85 -14.32 6.55 32.50
C GLU A 85 -15.68 6.40 31.82
N LYS A 86 -16.12 7.35 30.99
CA LYS A 86 -17.36 7.20 30.19
C LYS A 86 -17.19 6.24 29.01
N ALA A 87 -15.99 6.14 28.43
CA ALA A 87 -15.65 5.08 27.49
C ALA A 87 -15.60 3.70 28.17
N ALA A 88 -15.30 3.64 29.48
CA ALA A 88 -15.17 2.42 30.28
C ALA A 88 -16.38 2.09 31.19
N GLY A 89 -17.47 2.86 31.13
CA GLY A 89 -18.47 2.92 32.20
C GLY A 89 -19.82 2.25 31.91
N LYS A 90 -19.90 0.91 32.00
CA LYS A 90 -21.04 0.23 32.64
C LYS A 90 -20.56 -1.03 33.39
N LYS A 91 -19.65 -0.83 34.35
CA LYS A 91 -19.40 -1.80 35.43
C LYS A 91 -19.66 -1.08 36.76
N ARG A 92 -20.68 -1.53 37.49
CA ARG A 92 -21.03 -1.06 38.83
C ARG A 92 -19.87 -1.36 39.80
N LYS A 93 -19.39 -0.34 40.53
CA LYS A 93 -18.54 -0.48 41.72
C LYS A 93 -19.42 -0.91 42.90
N VAL A 94 -19.00 -1.96 43.61
CA VAL A 94 -19.37 -2.20 45.01
C VAL A 94 -18.20 -1.69 45.85
N GLU A 95 -18.51 -0.79 46.77
CA GLU A 95 -17.57 -0.15 47.70
C GLU A 95 -16.97 -1.17 48.69
N SER A 96 -15.66 -1.07 48.94
CA SER A 96 -14.98 -1.78 50.02
C SER A 96 -14.56 -0.80 51.13
N LYS A 97 -15.19 -0.92 52.30
CA LYS A 97 -14.71 -0.33 53.56
C LYS A 97 -13.65 -1.25 54.16
N LYS A 98 -12.48 -0.68 54.47
CA LYS A 98 -11.42 -1.31 55.28
C LYS A 98 -11.88 -1.49 56.72
N ARG A 99 -11.67 -2.68 57.29
CA ARG A 99 -11.27 -2.88 58.70
C ARG A 99 -10.47 -4.18 58.84
N SER A 100 -9.35 -4.05 59.54
CA SER A 100 -8.41 -5.07 59.98
C SER A 100 -8.88 -5.78 61.24
N ALA A 101 -8.72 -7.11 61.33
CA ALA A 101 -8.32 -7.89 62.52
C ALA A 101 -8.41 -9.41 62.25
N GLU A 102 -7.31 -10.11 62.57
CA GLU A 102 -7.11 -11.47 63.12
C GLU A 102 -8.11 -12.63 62.85
N GLY A 103 -7.55 -13.85 62.64
CA GLY A 103 -8.23 -15.10 62.22
C GLY A 103 -9.14 -15.77 63.27
N PRO A 104 -9.49 -17.08 63.21
CA PRO A 104 -9.06 -18.18 62.31
C PRO A 104 -10.22 -19.01 61.67
N GLN A 105 -9.85 -19.97 60.81
CA GLN A 105 -10.58 -21.20 60.42
C GLN A 105 -12.04 -21.08 59.94
N GLN A 106 -12.27 -21.40 58.66
CA GLN A 106 -13.58 -21.86 58.19
C GLN A 106 -13.48 -23.11 57.33
N ALA A 107 -14.34 -24.06 57.72
CA ALA A 107 -14.66 -25.31 57.08
C ALA A 107 -15.17 -25.15 55.64
N GLN A 108 -14.93 -26.19 54.83
CA GLN A 108 -15.49 -26.36 53.48
C GLN A 108 -17.03 -26.45 53.50
N PRO A 109 -17.69 -25.89 52.48
CA PRO A 109 -18.74 -26.65 51.77
C PRO A 109 -18.79 -26.35 50.24
N PRO A 110 -19.60 -27.08 49.45
CA PRO A 110 -19.33 -28.38 48.85
C PRO A 110 -18.93 -28.28 47.36
N ALA A 111 -18.26 -29.33 46.89
CA ALA A 111 -17.77 -29.49 45.52
C ALA A 111 -18.90 -29.45 44.47
N VAL A 112 -18.81 -28.50 43.54
CA VAL A 112 -19.37 -28.64 42.20
C VAL A 112 -18.43 -29.57 41.44
N LYS A 113 -18.98 -30.68 40.93
CA LYS A 113 -18.25 -31.69 40.17
C LYS A 113 -17.64 -31.04 38.92
N THR A 114 -16.35 -30.78 38.95
CA THR A 114 -15.54 -30.57 37.76
C THR A 114 -15.49 -31.91 37.03
N GLU A 115 -16.29 -32.06 35.98
CA GLU A 115 -16.00 -33.08 34.98
C GLU A 115 -14.64 -32.75 34.37
N SER A 116 -13.69 -33.64 34.62
CA SER A 116 -12.35 -33.64 34.08
C SER A 116 -12.42 -33.58 32.56
N GLN A 117 -12.27 -32.38 31.98
CA GLN A 117 -11.86 -32.26 30.59
C GLN A 117 -10.42 -32.76 30.54
N SER A 118 -10.26 -33.98 30.02
CA SER A 118 -8.99 -34.58 29.69
C SER A 118 -8.12 -33.59 28.92
N LEU A 119 -6.94 -33.26 29.43
CA LEU A 119 -5.87 -32.60 28.70
C LEU A 119 -5.66 -33.37 27.38
N ALA A 120 -6.07 -32.77 26.26
CA ALA A 120 -5.76 -33.30 24.94
C ALA A 120 -4.23 -33.38 24.81
N PRO A 121 -3.68 -34.41 24.13
CA PRO A 121 -2.24 -34.51 23.91
C PRO A 121 -1.76 -33.27 23.16
N SER A 122 -0.72 -32.61 23.67
CA SER A 122 -0.05 -31.51 22.98
C SER A 122 0.63 -32.06 21.72
N LEU A 123 0.08 -31.73 20.56
CA LEU A 123 0.62 -32.14 19.26
C LEU A 123 1.57 -31.04 18.76
N PRO A 124 2.81 -31.35 18.36
CA PRO A 124 3.67 -30.39 17.69
C PRO A 124 2.98 -29.74 16.48
N ILE A 125 3.32 -28.48 16.20
CA ILE A 125 2.72 -27.72 15.08
C ILE A 125 3.02 -28.32 13.69
N ASP A 126 4.05 -29.15 13.59
CA ASP A 126 4.48 -29.82 12.34
C ASP A 126 3.81 -31.18 12.13
N THR A 127 2.96 -31.60 13.07
CA THR A 127 2.28 -32.89 13.00
C THR A 127 1.33 -32.96 11.78
N PRO A 128 1.31 -34.06 11.02
CA PRO A 128 0.36 -34.27 9.94
C PRO A 128 -1.10 -34.19 10.42
N LEU A 129 -1.98 -33.58 9.60
CA LEU A 129 -3.40 -33.42 9.93
C LEU A 129 -4.17 -34.74 10.13
N ALA A 130 -3.57 -35.88 9.78
CA ALA A 130 -4.11 -37.21 10.03
C ALA A 130 -4.20 -37.55 11.53
N GLU A 131 -3.34 -36.95 12.36
CA GLU A 131 -3.32 -37.17 13.81
C GLU A 131 -4.29 -36.24 14.56
N LEU A 132 -4.78 -35.20 13.89
CA LEU A 132 -5.86 -34.35 14.42
C LEU A 132 -7.20 -35.07 14.17
N ASP A 133 -7.96 -35.37 15.23
CA ASP A 133 -9.33 -35.83 15.07
C ASP A 133 -10.14 -34.73 14.37
N THR A 134 -10.42 -34.91 13.08
CA THR A 134 -11.24 -34.02 12.24
C THR A 134 -12.54 -34.69 11.82
N GLY A 135 -12.84 -35.88 12.36
CA GLY A 135 -13.99 -36.70 11.98
C GLY A 135 -13.83 -37.44 10.65
N ARG A 136 -14.82 -38.27 10.30
CA ARG A 136 -14.79 -39.15 9.10
C ARG A 136 -14.62 -38.34 7.81
N GLY A 137 -13.49 -38.57 7.12
CA GLY A 137 -13.17 -37.92 5.84
C GLY A 137 -12.70 -36.47 5.96
N GLY A 138 -12.48 -35.95 7.17
CA GLY A 138 -11.98 -34.60 7.41
C GLY A 138 -10.60 -34.35 6.80
N GLU A 139 -9.68 -35.30 6.94
CA GLU A 139 -8.35 -35.26 6.34
C GLU A 139 -8.41 -35.06 4.81
N ARG A 140 -9.27 -35.81 4.11
CA ARG A 140 -9.43 -35.67 2.64
C ARG A 140 -9.93 -34.29 2.26
N LYS A 141 -10.84 -33.69 3.06
CA LYS A 141 -11.36 -32.34 2.83
C LYS A 141 -10.28 -31.27 3.05
N LEU A 142 -9.47 -31.40 4.10
CA LEU A 142 -8.37 -30.47 4.37
C LEU A 142 -7.28 -30.56 3.29
N ARG A 143 -6.94 -31.78 2.84
CA ARG A 143 -6.02 -31.98 1.71
C ARG A 143 -6.54 -31.38 0.40
N GLN A 144 -7.84 -31.42 0.14
CA GLN A 144 -8.42 -30.74 -1.03
C GLN A 144 -8.20 -29.22 -0.99
N LEU A 145 -8.03 -28.63 0.19
CA LEU A 145 -7.67 -27.22 0.37
C LEU A 145 -6.15 -26.97 0.34
N GLY A 146 -5.33 -28.01 0.17
CA GLY A 146 -3.87 -27.92 0.20
C GLY A 146 -3.27 -27.91 1.60
N LEU A 147 -4.05 -28.21 2.63
CA LEU A 147 -3.59 -28.24 4.03
C LEU A 147 -3.10 -29.65 4.36
N MET A 148 -1.85 -29.78 4.81
CA MET A 148 -1.19 -31.06 5.07
C MET A 148 -0.80 -31.24 6.54
N GLN A 149 -0.40 -30.16 7.21
CA GLN A 149 0.09 -30.14 8.59
C GLN A 149 -0.76 -29.25 9.49
N LEU A 150 -0.62 -29.42 10.81
CA LEU A 150 -1.34 -28.62 11.81
C LEU A 150 -1.07 -27.12 11.66
N ARG A 151 0.19 -26.74 11.36
CA ARG A 151 0.60 -25.37 11.01
C ARG A 151 -0.21 -24.78 9.84
N ASP A 152 -0.47 -25.56 8.80
CA ASP A 152 -1.18 -25.07 7.62
C ASP A 152 -2.58 -24.62 7.99
N LEU A 153 -3.24 -25.40 8.87
CA LEU A 153 -4.58 -25.13 9.37
C LEU A 153 -4.61 -23.94 10.33
N LEU A 154 -3.60 -23.78 11.20
CA LEU A 154 -3.45 -22.62 12.08
C LEU A 154 -3.18 -21.32 11.31
N HIS A 155 -2.51 -21.39 10.17
CA HIS A 155 -2.24 -20.24 9.31
C HIS A 155 -3.30 -20.08 8.19
N TYR A 156 -4.34 -20.92 8.16
CA TYR A 156 -5.42 -20.83 7.18
C TYR A 156 -6.44 -19.77 7.60
N TYR A 157 -6.09 -18.50 7.41
CA TYR A 157 -6.86 -17.38 7.94
C TYR A 157 -8.22 -17.19 7.22
N PRO A 158 -9.25 -16.72 7.95
CA PRO A 158 -10.47 -16.20 7.32
C PRO A 158 -10.16 -15.01 6.41
N HIS A 159 -10.76 -14.97 5.20
CA HIS A 159 -10.65 -13.80 4.32
C HIS A 159 -11.58 -12.65 4.73
N ARG A 160 -12.58 -12.92 5.58
CA ARG A 160 -13.44 -11.91 6.20
C ARG A 160 -14.03 -12.41 7.52
N HIS A 161 -14.51 -11.49 8.33
CA HIS A 161 -15.21 -11.78 9.58
C HIS A 161 -16.66 -11.31 9.48
N GLU A 162 -17.59 -12.16 9.90
CA GLU A 162 -19.01 -11.82 10.00
C GLU A 162 -19.36 -11.68 11.49
N ASP A 163 -19.91 -10.52 11.88
CA ASP A 163 -20.50 -10.39 13.20
C ASP A 163 -21.84 -11.12 13.25
N ARG A 164 -21.89 -12.21 14.02
CA ARG A 164 -23.10 -13.03 14.24
C ARG A 164 -23.57 -12.98 15.69
N ARG A 165 -23.20 -11.93 16.42
CA ARG A 165 -23.83 -11.61 17.70
C ARG A 165 -25.31 -11.29 17.45
N ALA A 166 -26.21 -11.82 18.27
CA ALA A 166 -27.64 -11.61 18.08
C ALA A 166 -27.96 -10.12 18.22
N LEU A 167 -28.57 -9.53 17.18
CA LEU A 167 -29.03 -8.14 17.23
C LEU A 167 -30.42 -8.10 17.90
N PRO A 168 -30.60 -7.33 19.00
CA PRO A 168 -31.88 -7.24 19.68
C PRO A 168 -32.95 -6.44 18.91
N SER A 169 -32.60 -5.74 17.81
CA SER A 169 -33.54 -4.89 17.06
C SER A 169 -33.39 -5.01 15.55
N LEU A 170 -34.46 -5.44 14.88
CA LEU A 170 -34.58 -5.46 13.41
C LEU A 170 -35.14 -4.16 12.82
N MET A 171 -35.47 -3.17 13.66
CA MET A 171 -36.12 -1.94 13.20
C MET A 171 -35.19 -1.02 12.38
N ASN A 172 -33.86 -1.19 12.51
CA ASN A 172 -32.85 -0.35 11.83
C ASN A 172 -32.03 -1.13 10.79
N VAL A 173 -32.54 -2.25 10.27
CA VAL A 173 -31.79 -3.10 9.33
C VAL A 173 -32.20 -2.78 7.90
N ASP A 174 -31.24 -2.63 7.00
CA ASP A 174 -31.49 -2.35 5.58
C ASP A 174 -31.88 -3.58 4.78
N GLU A 175 -32.56 -3.39 3.65
CA GLU A 175 -32.91 -4.49 2.75
C GLU A 175 -31.63 -5.11 2.14
N GLY A 176 -31.55 -6.44 2.12
CA GLY A 176 -30.38 -7.19 1.67
C GLY A 176 -29.31 -7.43 2.74
N GLN A 177 -29.37 -6.72 3.88
CA GLN A 177 -28.41 -6.89 4.98
C GLN A 177 -28.54 -8.29 5.60
N LYS A 178 -27.40 -8.94 5.87
CA LYS A 178 -27.35 -10.23 6.56
C LYS A 178 -27.45 -9.99 8.07
N VAL A 179 -28.38 -10.66 8.73
CA VAL A 179 -28.63 -10.52 10.17
C VAL A 179 -28.76 -11.87 10.85
N THR A 180 -28.40 -11.89 12.12
CA THR A 180 -28.58 -13.04 13.02
C THR A 180 -29.61 -12.68 14.09
N VAL A 181 -30.66 -13.49 14.18
CA VAL A 181 -31.78 -13.29 15.11
C VAL A 181 -31.96 -14.53 15.96
N GLN A 182 -32.06 -14.31 17.27
CA GLN A 182 -32.44 -15.34 18.24
C GLN A 182 -33.91 -15.18 18.61
N GLY A 183 -34.68 -16.27 18.53
CA GLY A 183 -36.09 -16.24 18.88
C GLY A 183 -36.70 -17.63 19.07
N VAL A 184 -37.89 -17.67 19.67
CA VAL A 184 -38.70 -18.88 19.85
C VAL A 184 -39.60 -19.06 18.63
N VAL A 185 -39.66 -20.26 18.07
CA VAL A 185 -40.59 -20.58 16.98
C VAL A 185 -42.03 -20.55 17.50
N VAL A 186 -42.83 -19.60 17.01
CA VAL A 186 -44.25 -19.42 17.39
C VAL A 186 -45.17 -20.16 16.44
N SER A 187 -44.87 -20.13 15.15
CA SER A 187 -45.68 -20.79 14.13
C SER A 187 -44.85 -21.17 12.92
N ARG A 188 -45.26 -22.21 12.21
CA ARG A 188 -44.64 -22.63 10.94
C ARG A 188 -45.69 -22.78 9.84
N PHE A 189 -45.32 -22.45 8.62
CA PHE A 189 -46.17 -22.58 7.45
C PHE A 189 -45.35 -23.09 6.27
N LYS A 190 -45.90 -24.04 5.51
CA LYS A 190 -45.25 -24.58 4.31
C LYS A 190 -46.10 -24.26 3.11
N ARG A 191 -45.50 -23.70 2.06
CA ARG A 191 -46.16 -23.40 0.80
C ARG A 191 -45.38 -23.97 -0.38
N THR A 192 -46.10 -24.45 -1.39
CA THR A 192 -45.52 -24.95 -2.63
C THR A 192 -46.11 -24.17 -3.81
N PRO A 193 -45.64 -22.94 -4.10
CA PRO A 193 -46.29 -22.06 -5.08
C PRO A 193 -46.14 -22.53 -6.53
N LYS A 194 -45.11 -23.33 -6.84
CA LYS A 194 -44.83 -23.90 -8.16
C LYS A 194 -44.36 -25.36 -8.02
N PRO A 195 -44.57 -26.22 -9.02
CA PRO A 195 -43.92 -27.52 -9.09
C PRO A 195 -42.40 -27.33 -9.00
N ARG A 196 -41.71 -28.09 -8.12
CA ARG A 196 -40.28 -27.95 -7.72
C ARG A 196 -39.89 -26.78 -6.81
N MET A 197 -40.82 -25.98 -6.29
CA MET A 197 -40.48 -24.88 -5.37
C MET A 197 -41.22 -25.04 -4.03
N THR A 198 -40.52 -25.47 -2.99
CA THR A 198 -41.05 -25.57 -1.62
C THR A 198 -40.51 -24.42 -0.79
N ILE A 199 -41.37 -23.68 -0.11
CA ILE A 199 -40.98 -22.64 0.84
C ILE A 199 -41.47 -23.05 2.21
N LEU A 200 -40.55 -23.18 3.16
CA LEU A 200 -40.87 -23.30 4.58
C LEU A 200 -40.74 -21.91 5.20
N GLU A 201 -41.75 -21.45 5.92
CA GLU A 201 -41.74 -20.19 6.67
C GLU A 201 -41.94 -20.49 8.16
N ALA A 202 -41.21 -19.81 9.03
CA ALA A 202 -41.40 -19.87 10.47
C ALA A 202 -41.46 -18.45 11.04
N THR A 203 -42.40 -18.22 11.96
CA THR A 203 -42.46 -16.96 12.73
C THR A 203 -41.68 -17.16 14.02
N LEU A 204 -40.68 -16.32 14.24
CA LEU A 204 -39.85 -16.30 15.42
C LEU A 204 -40.26 -15.11 16.30
N GLU A 205 -40.40 -15.34 17.59
CA GLU A 205 -40.58 -14.29 18.59
C GLU A 205 -39.27 -14.07 19.34
N THR A 206 -38.72 -12.87 19.19
CA THR A 206 -37.48 -12.43 19.84
C THR A 206 -37.71 -12.16 21.32
N GLU A 207 -36.64 -12.13 22.12
CA GLU A 207 -36.73 -11.78 23.57
C GLU A 207 -37.31 -10.38 23.82
N GLY A 208 -37.21 -9.47 22.84
CA GLY A 208 -37.84 -8.14 22.88
C GLY A 208 -39.33 -8.12 22.48
N GLY A 209 -39.98 -9.27 22.29
CA GLY A 209 -41.40 -9.38 21.91
C GLY A 209 -41.71 -9.12 20.43
N ASN A 210 -40.69 -8.82 19.61
CA ASN A 210 -40.87 -8.62 18.17
C ASN A 210 -41.01 -9.95 17.43
N ARG A 211 -41.95 -10.01 16.47
CA ARG A 211 -42.17 -11.18 15.60
C ARG A 211 -41.51 -10.99 14.24
N VAL A 212 -40.79 -12.02 13.81
CA VAL A 212 -39.96 -12.00 12.61
C VAL A 212 -40.22 -13.25 11.80
N ARG A 213 -40.41 -13.11 10.48
CA ARG A 213 -40.62 -14.28 9.62
C ARG A 213 -39.29 -14.73 9.02
N ALA A 214 -38.92 -15.99 9.21
CA ALA A 214 -37.81 -16.63 8.52
C ALA A 214 -38.35 -17.55 7.42
N SER A 215 -37.67 -17.61 6.27
CA SER A 215 -38.06 -18.47 5.14
C SER A 215 -36.88 -19.27 4.59
N TRP A 216 -37.11 -20.54 4.29
CA TRP A 216 -36.17 -21.47 3.67
C TRP A 216 -36.72 -21.96 2.33
N PHE A 217 -35.91 -21.87 1.28
CA PHE A 217 -36.27 -22.31 -0.07
C PHE A 217 -35.72 -23.71 -0.34
N ASN A 218 -36.58 -24.64 -0.77
CA ASN A 218 -36.25 -26.02 -1.15
C ASN A 218 -35.58 -26.87 -0.05
N GLN A 219 -35.84 -26.56 1.23
CA GLN A 219 -35.30 -27.30 2.37
C GLN A 219 -36.41 -27.93 3.24
N PRO A 220 -37.15 -28.94 2.74
CA PRO A 220 -38.28 -29.53 3.45
C PRO A 220 -37.88 -30.35 4.70
N TRP A 221 -36.61 -30.76 4.84
CA TRP A 221 -36.15 -31.53 6.01
C TRP A 221 -36.19 -30.72 7.32
N LEU A 222 -36.08 -29.39 7.22
CA LEU A 222 -36.14 -28.46 8.35
C LEU A 222 -37.50 -28.44 9.04
N GLU A 223 -38.56 -28.90 8.36
CA GLU A 223 -39.91 -29.02 8.91
C GLU A 223 -39.94 -29.91 10.16
N ARG A 224 -39.10 -30.95 10.22
CA ARG A 224 -39.00 -31.85 11.39
C ARG A 224 -38.17 -31.25 12.54
N GLN A 225 -37.26 -30.33 12.22
CA GLN A 225 -36.36 -29.68 13.18
C GLN A 225 -37.00 -28.44 13.83
N LEU A 226 -37.85 -27.71 13.10
CA LEU A 226 -38.54 -26.50 13.58
C LEU A 226 -39.88 -26.84 14.27
N ARG A 227 -39.81 -27.25 15.54
CA ARG A 227 -41.01 -27.41 16.40
C ARG A 227 -41.37 -26.09 17.08
N GLU A 228 -42.65 -25.85 17.27
CA GLU A 228 -43.13 -24.69 18.03
C GLU A 228 -42.61 -24.77 19.47
N GLY A 229 -42.20 -23.63 20.02
CA GLY A 229 -41.57 -23.53 21.34
C GLY A 229 -40.05 -23.75 21.36
N LEU A 230 -39.42 -24.18 20.25
CA LEU A 230 -37.95 -24.27 20.18
C LEU A 230 -37.31 -22.88 20.07
N LYS A 231 -36.27 -22.66 20.88
CA LYS A 231 -35.37 -21.51 20.74
C LYS A 231 -34.37 -21.78 19.63
N VAL A 232 -34.33 -20.90 18.64
CA VAL A 232 -33.45 -21.02 17.47
C VAL A 232 -32.73 -19.72 17.17
N ILE A 233 -31.54 -19.84 16.60
CA ILE A 233 -30.77 -18.74 16.02
C ILE A 233 -30.83 -18.89 14.51
N VAL A 234 -31.39 -17.89 13.84
CA VAL A 234 -31.49 -17.84 12.38
C VAL A 234 -30.59 -16.74 11.86
N THR A 235 -29.72 -17.08 10.91
CA THR A 235 -28.91 -16.13 10.17
C THR A 235 -29.31 -16.11 8.71
N GLY A 236 -29.54 -14.93 8.15
CA GLY A 236 -29.99 -14.80 6.77
C GLY A 236 -30.10 -13.36 6.30
N ARG A 237 -30.47 -13.16 5.04
CA ARG A 237 -30.61 -11.82 4.46
C ARG A 237 -32.02 -11.27 4.68
N VAL A 238 -32.11 -10.02 5.09
CA VAL A 238 -33.41 -9.33 5.22
C VAL A 238 -33.97 -9.01 3.85
N LYS A 239 -35.23 -9.38 3.63
CA LYS A 239 -36.08 -8.90 2.53
C LYS A 239 -37.19 -8.07 3.15
N LYS A 240 -37.36 -6.84 2.67
CA LYS A 240 -38.43 -5.96 3.15
C LYS A 240 -39.64 -6.12 2.23
N PHE A 241 -40.77 -6.51 2.79
CA PHE A 241 -42.06 -6.49 2.10
C PHE A 241 -42.94 -5.48 2.82
N GLY A 242 -42.92 -4.23 2.36
CA GLY A 242 -43.64 -3.11 2.99
C GLY A 242 -43.17 -2.87 4.43
N ARG A 243 -44.07 -2.96 5.42
CA ARG A 243 -43.76 -2.76 6.85
C ARG A 243 -43.24 -4.02 7.57
N THR A 244 -43.20 -5.15 6.89
CA THR A 244 -42.75 -6.43 7.47
C THR A 244 -41.41 -6.86 6.89
N ALA A 245 -40.45 -7.16 7.77
CA ALA A 245 -39.17 -7.74 7.41
C ALA A 245 -39.25 -9.28 7.44
N GLN A 246 -38.76 -9.94 6.39
CA GLN A 246 -38.60 -11.38 6.30
C GLN A 246 -37.13 -11.72 6.17
N ILE A 247 -36.66 -12.76 6.86
CA ILE A 247 -35.29 -13.25 6.76
C ILE A 247 -35.27 -14.43 5.81
N ALA A 248 -34.59 -14.29 4.68
CA ALA A 248 -34.21 -15.43 3.85
C ALA A 248 -33.10 -16.19 4.58
N ALA A 249 -33.47 -17.25 5.28
CA ALA A 249 -32.59 -17.97 6.19
C ALA A 249 -31.55 -18.78 5.40
N GLU A 250 -30.28 -18.45 5.63
CA GLU A 250 -29.14 -19.18 5.10
C GLU A 250 -28.64 -20.23 6.12
N HIS A 251 -28.84 -19.97 7.41
CA HIS A 251 -28.39 -20.82 8.51
C HIS A 251 -29.45 -20.90 9.62
N LEU A 252 -29.61 -22.08 10.22
CA LEU A 252 -30.44 -22.34 11.40
C LEU A 252 -29.64 -23.17 12.41
N GLU A 253 -29.62 -22.75 13.68
CA GLU A 253 -29.15 -23.57 14.82
C GLU A 253 -30.16 -23.53 15.97
N THR A 254 -30.21 -24.58 16.79
CA THR A 254 -30.98 -24.57 18.05
C THR A 254 -30.13 -24.00 19.18
N VAL A 255 -30.74 -23.30 20.15
CA VAL A 255 -29.99 -22.64 21.24
C VAL A 255 -29.26 -23.66 22.13
N ASP A 256 -29.78 -24.87 22.31
CA ASP A 256 -29.09 -25.94 23.05
C ASP A 256 -27.79 -26.41 22.36
N SER A 257 -27.71 -26.25 21.03
CA SER A 257 -26.47 -26.48 20.26
C SER A 257 -25.60 -25.22 20.12
N ALA A 258 -26.13 -24.04 20.47
CA ALA A 258 -25.47 -22.75 20.28
C ALA A 258 -24.47 -22.40 21.40
N ALA A 259 -24.64 -22.94 22.60
CA ALA A 259 -23.73 -22.71 23.73
C ALA A 259 -22.29 -23.20 23.43
N ASP A 260 -22.17 -24.31 22.71
CA ASP A 260 -20.89 -24.86 22.22
C ASP A 260 -20.61 -24.54 20.73
N SER A 261 -21.48 -23.75 20.08
CA SER A 261 -21.34 -23.45 18.66
C SER A 261 -20.26 -22.39 18.41
N LEU A 262 -19.31 -22.76 17.55
CA LEU A 262 -18.29 -21.86 17.01
C LEU A 262 -18.81 -20.95 15.89
N SER A 263 -20.08 -21.12 15.50
CA SER A 263 -20.69 -20.51 14.31
C SER A 263 -21.75 -19.43 14.64
N THR A 264 -22.13 -19.27 15.91
CA THR A 264 -23.17 -18.33 16.37
C THR A 264 -22.78 -17.58 17.66
N GLY A 265 -23.39 -16.41 17.89
CA GLY A 265 -23.25 -15.62 19.13
C GLY A 265 -21.92 -14.87 19.27
N ARG A 266 -21.10 -14.81 18.22
CA ARG A 266 -19.74 -14.25 18.22
C ARG A 266 -19.40 -13.68 16.84
N ILE A 267 -18.28 -12.99 16.76
CA ILE A 267 -17.66 -12.65 15.48
C ILE A 267 -17.03 -13.94 14.93
N VAL A 268 -17.43 -14.35 13.72
CA VAL A 268 -16.97 -15.61 13.12
C VAL A 268 -16.14 -15.38 11.87
N GLY A 269 -15.04 -16.11 11.74
CA GLY A 269 -14.29 -16.18 10.50
C GLY A 269 -15.09 -16.82 9.36
N VAL A 270 -14.94 -16.27 8.16
CA VAL A 270 -15.33 -16.88 6.89
C VAL A 270 -14.08 -17.21 6.11
N TYR A 271 -13.90 -18.51 5.85
CA TYR A 271 -12.73 -19.08 5.21
C TYR A 271 -12.99 -19.28 3.71
N ASP A 272 -11.93 -19.40 2.93
CA ASP A 272 -12.05 -19.94 1.58
C ASP A 272 -12.48 -21.42 1.69
N ALA A 273 -13.44 -21.83 0.87
CA ALA A 273 -13.98 -23.19 0.92
C ALA A 273 -14.26 -23.69 -0.50
N LYS A 274 -13.93 -24.96 -0.74
CA LYS A 274 -14.28 -25.66 -1.98
C LYS A 274 -15.64 -26.36 -1.84
N GLU A 275 -16.23 -26.70 -2.98
CA GLU A 275 -17.50 -27.41 -3.04
C GLU A 275 -17.45 -28.70 -2.19
N GLY A 276 -18.42 -28.88 -1.29
CA GLY A 276 -18.47 -30.00 -0.35
C GLY A 276 -17.78 -29.77 1.02
N ILE A 277 -17.14 -28.62 1.24
CA ILE A 277 -16.55 -28.23 2.53
C ILE A 277 -17.37 -27.09 3.15
N SER A 278 -17.90 -27.32 4.36
CA SER A 278 -18.70 -26.31 5.06
C SER A 278 -17.83 -25.39 5.93
N GLN A 279 -18.28 -24.15 6.12
CA GLN A 279 -17.65 -23.19 7.02
C GLN A 279 -17.61 -23.70 8.48
N ASP A 280 -18.66 -24.41 8.90
CA ASP A 280 -18.74 -25.01 10.23
C ASP A 280 -17.65 -26.07 10.46
N PHE A 281 -17.38 -26.89 9.44
CA PHE A 281 -16.28 -27.85 9.49
C PHE A 281 -14.93 -27.16 9.66
N LEU A 282 -14.67 -26.10 8.89
CA LEU A 282 -13.40 -25.35 8.96
C LEU A 282 -13.21 -24.67 10.32
N ARG A 283 -14.26 -24.08 10.89
CA ARG A 283 -14.20 -23.52 12.25
C ARG A 283 -13.90 -24.59 13.29
N ARG A 284 -14.58 -25.74 13.25
CA ARG A 284 -14.29 -26.85 14.17
C ARG A 284 -12.87 -27.37 14.03
N ALA A 285 -12.37 -27.49 12.80
CA ALA A 285 -10.99 -27.88 12.54
C ALA A 285 -10.00 -26.86 13.13
N ALA A 286 -10.18 -25.57 12.87
CA ALA A 286 -9.33 -24.50 13.41
C ALA A 286 -9.34 -24.46 14.94
N HIS A 287 -10.51 -24.59 15.58
CA HIS A 287 -10.62 -24.62 17.04
C HIS A 287 -9.90 -25.83 17.66
N ARG A 288 -10.04 -27.01 17.06
CA ARG A 288 -9.30 -28.20 17.50
C ARG A 288 -7.80 -28.02 17.33
N ALA A 289 -7.36 -27.39 16.25
CA ALA A 289 -5.95 -27.10 16.01
C ALA A 289 -5.37 -26.15 17.07
N LEU A 290 -6.08 -25.07 17.38
CA LEU A 290 -5.69 -24.10 18.42
C LEU A 290 -5.61 -24.74 19.81
N ALA A 291 -6.49 -25.70 20.12
CA ALA A 291 -6.47 -26.40 21.40
C ALA A 291 -5.39 -27.48 21.52
N ALA A 292 -4.98 -28.08 20.39
CA ALA A 292 -4.03 -29.19 20.37
C ALA A 292 -2.55 -28.74 20.29
N ALA A 293 -2.29 -27.56 19.71
CA ALA A 293 -0.93 -27.08 19.47
C ALA A 293 -0.39 -26.23 20.64
N PRO A 294 0.78 -26.56 21.21
CA PRO A 294 1.54 -25.58 21.99
C PRO A 294 2.08 -24.50 21.04
N LEU A 295 1.69 -23.25 21.26
CA LEU A 295 2.05 -22.11 20.42
C LEU A 295 3.17 -21.32 21.10
N ASP A 296 4.41 -21.75 20.86
CA ASP A 296 5.59 -20.99 21.29
C ASP A 296 5.74 -19.71 20.47
N ASP A 297 5.99 -18.59 21.14
CA ASP A 297 6.13 -17.29 20.49
C ASP A 297 7.57 -17.12 19.98
N TYR A 298 7.73 -17.06 18.66
CA TYR A 298 9.04 -16.82 18.03
C TYR A 298 9.57 -15.41 18.27
N LEU A 299 8.75 -14.47 18.74
CA LEU A 299 9.17 -13.12 19.07
C LEU A 299 9.39 -12.96 20.58
N PRO A 300 10.63 -12.72 21.03
CA PRO A 300 10.94 -12.40 22.42
C PRO A 300 10.03 -11.33 23.05
N ALA A 301 9.74 -11.49 24.33
CA ALA A 301 8.80 -10.63 25.06
C ALA A 301 9.18 -9.15 25.14
N HIS A 302 10.44 -8.80 24.90
CA HIS A 302 10.90 -7.41 24.90
C HIS A 302 10.52 -6.69 23.60
N TRP A 303 10.80 -7.28 22.43
CA TRP A 303 10.35 -6.73 21.14
C TRP A 303 8.82 -6.65 21.05
N ARG A 304 8.10 -7.65 21.58
CA ARG A 304 6.63 -7.57 21.66
C ARG A 304 6.14 -6.35 22.43
N ARG A 305 6.80 -6.00 23.54
CA ARG A 305 6.44 -4.83 24.34
C ARG A 305 6.80 -3.52 23.65
N GLU A 306 7.94 -3.49 22.97
CA GLU A 306 8.43 -2.33 22.21
C GLU A 306 7.47 -1.95 21.06
N TYR A 307 7.05 -2.94 20.27
CA TYR A 307 6.15 -2.74 19.13
C TYR A 307 4.65 -2.88 19.47
N GLY A 308 4.29 -3.03 20.75
CA GLY A 308 2.89 -3.14 21.20
C GLY A 308 2.14 -4.39 20.70
N LEU A 309 2.86 -5.48 20.46
CA LEU A 309 2.34 -6.70 19.83
C LEU A 309 1.81 -7.71 20.86
N THR A 310 0.65 -8.33 20.56
CA THR A 310 0.11 -9.43 21.38
C THR A 310 0.91 -10.72 21.18
N THR A 311 0.69 -11.76 21.99
CA THR A 311 1.36 -13.07 21.81
C THR A 311 0.88 -13.78 20.56
N LEU A 312 1.71 -14.68 20.00
CA LEU A 312 1.32 -15.49 18.84
C LEU A 312 0.03 -16.29 19.10
N ALA A 313 -0.08 -16.89 20.29
CA ALA A 313 -1.26 -17.65 20.69
C ALA A 313 -2.54 -16.79 20.71
N ASP A 314 -2.47 -15.58 21.28
CA ASP A 314 -3.60 -14.63 21.30
C ASP A 314 -3.93 -14.14 19.90
N ALA A 315 -2.93 -13.88 19.06
CA ALA A 315 -3.15 -13.45 17.68
C ALA A 315 -3.82 -14.53 16.82
N LEU A 316 -3.37 -15.78 16.92
CA LEU A 316 -4.00 -16.90 16.22
C LEU A 316 -5.43 -17.16 16.75
N GLN A 317 -5.64 -17.05 18.07
CA GLN A 317 -6.99 -17.11 18.63
C GLN A 317 -7.88 -15.98 18.09
N GLY A 318 -7.38 -14.75 18.06
CA GLY A 318 -8.14 -13.57 17.64
C GLY A 318 -8.43 -13.51 16.14
N ILE A 319 -7.59 -14.07 15.28
CA ILE A 319 -7.88 -14.12 13.84
C ILE A 319 -8.96 -15.16 13.52
N HIS A 320 -9.00 -16.29 14.23
CA HIS A 320 -9.98 -17.35 13.98
C HIS A 320 -11.29 -17.15 14.77
N PHE A 321 -11.17 -16.76 16.04
CA PHE A 321 -12.27 -16.64 17.02
C PHE A 321 -12.11 -15.37 17.87
N PRO A 322 -12.26 -14.18 17.26
CA PRO A 322 -12.19 -12.92 17.98
C PRO A 322 -13.30 -12.80 19.02
N VAL A 323 -12.93 -12.30 20.20
CA VAL A 323 -13.86 -12.01 21.30
C VAL A 323 -14.64 -10.72 21.01
N ASP A 324 -13.95 -9.73 20.46
CA ASP A 324 -14.47 -8.44 20.04
C ASP A 324 -13.64 -7.87 18.89
N GLU A 325 -14.08 -6.74 18.33
CA GLU A 325 -13.39 -6.05 17.23
C GLU A 325 -11.99 -5.57 17.62
N ALA A 326 -11.76 -5.21 18.89
CA ALA A 326 -10.45 -4.77 19.37
C ALA A 326 -9.45 -5.94 19.41
N HIS A 327 -9.91 -7.13 19.81
CA HIS A 327 -9.13 -8.36 19.78
C HIS A 327 -8.78 -8.75 18.35
N LEU A 328 -9.75 -8.71 17.43
CA LEU A 328 -9.50 -8.93 16.00
C LEU A 328 -8.44 -7.97 15.46
N SER A 329 -8.57 -6.68 15.77
CA SER A 329 -7.63 -5.65 15.32
C SER A 329 -6.21 -5.90 15.82
N ARG A 330 -6.02 -6.26 17.10
CA ARG A 330 -4.69 -6.58 17.66
C ARG A 330 -4.11 -7.85 17.07
N ALA A 331 -4.94 -8.88 16.87
CA ALA A 331 -4.55 -10.13 16.24
C ALA A 331 -4.08 -9.94 14.80
N MET A 332 -4.86 -9.21 13.99
CA MET A 332 -4.48 -8.83 12.63
C MET A 332 -3.18 -8.03 12.61
N GLY A 333 -3.02 -7.06 13.52
CA GLY A 333 -1.80 -6.26 13.63
C GLY A 333 -0.55 -7.11 13.90
N ARG A 334 -0.63 -8.05 14.84
CA ARG A 334 0.46 -9.00 15.14
C ARG A 334 0.82 -9.87 13.94
N LEU A 335 -0.16 -10.56 13.35
CA LEU A 335 0.10 -11.52 12.26
C LEU A 335 0.59 -10.81 10.99
N ARG A 336 0.11 -9.60 10.73
CA ARG A 336 0.59 -8.75 9.65
C ARG A 336 2.03 -8.30 9.87
N PHE A 337 2.36 -7.84 11.08
CA PHE A 337 3.74 -7.52 11.44
C PHE A 337 4.66 -8.73 11.23
N ASP A 338 4.21 -9.92 11.64
CA ASP A 338 4.96 -11.15 11.45
C ASP A 338 5.20 -11.45 9.95
N GLU A 339 4.18 -11.32 9.08
CA GLU A 339 4.36 -11.48 7.62
C GLU A 339 5.46 -10.57 7.07
N TYR A 340 5.48 -9.29 7.46
CA TYR A 340 6.52 -8.36 7.02
C TYR A 340 7.88 -8.65 7.64
N LEU A 341 7.94 -9.04 8.92
CA LEU A 341 9.21 -9.38 9.58
C LEU A 341 9.89 -10.57 8.88
N PHE A 342 9.12 -11.62 8.58
CA PHE A 342 9.67 -12.79 7.86
C PHE A 342 10.07 -12.44 6.43
N LEU A 343 9.31 -11.56 5.77
CA LEU A 343 9.67 -11.05 4.45
C LEU A 343 11.01 -10.31 4.50
N GLU A 344 11.14 -9.31 5.37
CA GLU A 344 12.34 -8.49 5.50
C GLU A 344 13.56 -9.32 5.92
N LEU A 345 13.42 -10.23 6.90
CA LEU A 345 14.49 -11.16 7.29
C LEU A 345 14.95 -12.02 6.11
N ARG A 346 14.02 -12.55 5.32
CA ARG A 346 14.35 -13.34 4.13
C ARG A 346 15.09 -12.49 3.10
N MET A 347 14.63 -11.27 2.83
CA MET A 347 15.26 -10.39 1.84
C MET A 347 16.68 -10.01 2.26
N LEU A 348 16.89 -9.67 3.53
CA LEU A 348 18.20 -9.32 4.06
C LEU A 348 19.15 -10.53 4.08
N LEU A 349 18.69 -11.72 4.46
CA LEU A 349 19.51 -12.95 4.44
C LEU A 349 19.87 -13.38 3.00
N GLN A 350 18.95 -13.23 2.04
CA GLN A 350 19.25 -13.46 0.62
C GLN A 350 20.28 -12.45 0.09
N GLY A 351 20.24 -11.20 0.56
CA GLY A 351 21.26 -10.20 0.30
C GLY A 351 22.62 -10.53 0.93
N GLU A 352 22.65 -11.25 2.06
CA GLU A 352 23.90 -11.63 2.74
C GLU A 352 24.65 -12.81 2.08
N ASP A 353 23.94 -13.87 1.66
CA ASP A 353 24.54 -14.93 0.84
C ASP A 353 24.99 -14.41 -0.55
N ALA A 354 24.38 -13.30 -0.98
CA ALA A 354 24.75 -12.53 -2.16
C ALA A 354 25.53 -11.24 -1.82
N VAL A 355 26.30 -11.19 -0.72
CA VAL A 355 27.36 -10.17 -0.58
C VAL A 355 28.41 -10.46 -1.63
N LEU A 356 28.11 -10.01 -2.85
CA LEU A 356 29.05 -9.91 -3.93
C LEU A 356 30.12 -8.95 -3.40
N GLN A 357 31.32 -9.47 -3.18
CA GLN A 357 32.49 -8.63 -2.95
C GLN A 357 32.55 -7.62 -4.09
N GLY A 358 32.39 -6.36 -3.72
CA GLY A 358 32.34 -5.23 -4.63
C GLY A 358 33.73 -4.74 -4.95
N LYS A 359 33.78 -3.67 -5.74
CA LYS A 359 35.00 -2.90 -5.94
C LYS A 359 35.09 -1.87 -4.84
N ARG A 360 36.27 -1.73 -4.25
CA ARG A 360 36.51 -0.70 -3.24
C ARG A 360 37.05 0.55 -3.94
N PHE A 361 36.31 1.64 -3.79
CA PHE A 361 36.70 2.97 -4.25
C PHE A 361 37.37 3.74 -3.10
N GLU A 362 38.32 4.62 -3.42
CA GLU A 362 38.90 5.55 -2.45
C GLU A 362 37.94 6.73 -2.18
N ALA A 363 37.16 7.12 -3.20
CA ALA A 363 36.17 8.21 -3.27
C ALA A 363 36.10 9.13 -2.03
N HIS A 364 36.50 10.40 -2.17
CA HIS A 364 36.45 11.36 -1.06
C HIS A 364 35.28 12.35 -1.22
N PRO A 365 34.74 12.89 -0.11
CA PRO A 365 33.72 13.93 -0.19
C PRO A 365 34.16 15.18 -0.96
N GLU A 366 35.46 15.51 -0.93
CA GLU A 366 36.04 16.67 -1.64
C GLU A 366 35.88 16.58 -3.17
N ASP A 367 35.71 15.37 -3.69
CA ASP A 367 35.51 15.12 -5.11
C ASP A 367 34.11 15.51 -5.58
N ILE A 368 33.14 15.44 -4.67
CA ILE A 368 31.80 15.98 -4.91
C ILE A 368 31.91 17.50 -5.10
N ASP A 369 32.70 18.18 -4.26
CA ASP A 369 32.89 19.63 -4.36
C ASP A 369 33.61 20.01 -5.65
N ARG A 370 34.60 19.21 -6.08
CA ARG A 370 35.30 19.41 -7.36
C ARG A 370 34.37 19.22 -8.55
N PHE A 371 33.49 18.22 -8.52
CA PHE A 371 32.47 18.02 -9.55
C PHE A 371 31.45 19.17 -9.56
N GLU A 372 30.95 19.56 -8.38
CA GLU A 372 29.99 20.66 -8.24
C GLU A 372 30.56 22.01 -8.72
N ALA A 373 31.87 22.23 -8.61
CA ALA A 373 32.52 23.42 -9.14
C ALA A 373 32.48 23.50 -10.69
N ALA A 374 32.36 22.38 -11.39
CA ALA A 374 32.23 22.32 -12.84
C ALA A 374 30.78 22.49 -13.33
N LEU A 375 29.79 22.38 -12.44
CA LEU A 375 28.38 22.48 -12.79
C LEU A 375 27.91 23.93 -12.89
N PRO A 376 26.93 24.22 -13.79
CA PRO A 376 26.31 25.55 -13.87
C PRO A 376 25.29 25.83 -12.75
N PHE A 377 25.12 24.89 -11.80
CA PHE A 377 24.20 24.98 -10.67
C PHE A 377 24.82 24.34 -9.42
N ARG A 378 24.22 24.61 -8.26
CA ARG A 378 24.61 23.99 -6.98
C ARG A 378 23.72 22.79 -6.67
N PHE A 379 24.28 21.81 -5.97
CA PHE A 379 23.50 20.69 -5.47
C PHE A 379 22.56 21.14 -4.35
N THR A 380 21.36 20.54 -4.32
CA THR A 380 20.42 20.66 -3.22
C THR A 380 20.92 19.89 -1.99
N GLY A 381 20.31 20.11 -0.81
CA GLY A 381 20.63 19.36 0.40
C GLY A 381 20.33 17.88 0.23
N ALA A 382 19.22 17.56 -0.41
CA ALA A 382 18.84 16.18 -0.73
C ALA A 382 19.85 15.52 -1.68
N GLN A 383 20.31 16.21 -2.72
CA GLN A 383 21.32 15.68 -3.66
C GLN A 383 22.66 15.41 -2.95
N ARG A 384 23.15 16.33 -2.11
CA ARG A 384 24.38 16.12 -1.32
C ARG A 384 24.25 14.93 -0.37
N ARG A 385 23.11 14.78 0.31
CA ARG A 385 22.85 13.64 1.19
C ARG A 385 22.96 12.31 0.43
N VAL A 386 22.28 12.20 -0.72
CA VAL A 386 22.34 11.00 -1.56
C VAL A 386 23.75 10.73 -2.08
N LEU A 387 24.51 11.77 -2.46
CA LEU A 387 25.91 11.59 -2.88
C LEU A 387 26.81 11.11 -1.73
N GLY A 388 26.58 11.57 -0.50
CA GLY A 388 27.27 11.04 0.68
C GLY A 388 26.97 9.56 0.92
N GLU A 389 25.69 9.18 0.81
CA GLU A 389 25.23 7.77 0.91
C GLU A 389 25.88 6.88 -0.19
N ILE A 390 26.06 7.41 -1.40
CA ILE A 390 26.76 6.73 -2.50
C ILE A 390 28.26 6.57 -2.19
N VAL A 391 28.93 7.63 -1.74
CA VAL A 391 30.36 7.60 -1.40
C VAL A 391 30.63 6.58 -0.29
N GLU A 392 29.79 6.53 0.75
CA GLU A 392 29.96 5.58 1.84
C GLU A 392 29.89 4.12 1.37
N GLU A 393 28.95 3.80 0.47
CA GLU A 393 28.80 2.44 -0.07
C GLU A 393 29.90 2.08 -1.07
N MET A 394 30.29 2.99 -1.97
CA MET A 394 31.40 2.77 -2.91
C MET A 394 32.73 2.52 -2.17
N ARG A 395 32.90 3.04 -0.95
CA ARG A 395 34.11 2.77 -0.14
C ARG A 395 34.08 1.44 0.61
N SER A 396 32.94 0.75 0.60
CA SER A 396 32.75 -0.51 1.29
C SER A 396 33.33 -1.68 0.49
N ASP A 397 33.48 -2.84 1.15
CA ASP A 397 33.90 -4.08 0.48
C ASP A 397 32.73 -4.80 -0.22
N ARG A 398 31.52 -4.22 -0.18
CA ARG A 398 30.30 -4.77 -0.77
C ARG A 398 29.99 -4.04 -2.07
N GLN A 399 29.45 -4.76 -3.05
CA GLN A 399 28.94 -4.13 -4.28
C GLN A 399 27.81 -3.16 -3.91
N MET A 400 27.92 -1.90 -4.31
CA MET A 400 26.84 -0.93 -4.16
C MET A 400 25.65 -1.37 -5.02
N ALA A 401 24.45 -1.37 -4.45
CA ALA A 401 23.21 -1.60 -5.17
C ALA A 401 22.14 -0.63 -4.64
N ARG A 402 21.92 0.48 -5.34
CA ARG A 402 21.15 1.61 -4.83
C ARG A 402 20.09 2.09 -5.81
N LEU A 403 18.87 2.31 -5.31
CA LEU A 403 17.78 2.95 -6.04
C LEU A 403 17.67 4.43 -5.64
N VAL A 404 18.03 5.32 -6.55
CA VAL A 404 17.84 6.76 -6.41
C VAL A 404 16.48 7.15 -7.00
N GLN A 405 15.60 7.55 -6.10
CA GLN A 405 14.26 7.99 -6.41
C GLN A 405 14.14 9.49 -6.24
N GLY A 406 13.45 10.15 -7.16
CA GLY A 406 13.14 11.56 -7.03
C GLY A 406 12.20 12.00 -8.12
N ASP A 407 11.54 13.13 -7.95
CA ASP A 407 10.58 13.62 -8.93
C ASP A 407 11.24 13.89 -10.30
N VAL A 408 10.45 13.93 -11.37
CA VAL A 408 10.92 14.30 -12.72
C VAL A 408 11.59 15.66 -12.63
N GLY A 409 12.89 15.75 -12.95
CA GLY A 409 13.66 17.00 -12.87
C GLY A 409 14.21 17.35 -11.48
N SER A 410 14.24 16.41 -10.52
CA SER A 410 14.94 16.56 -9.24
C SER A 410 16.47 16.51 -9.34
N GLY A 411 17.03 16.41 -10.55
CA GLY A 411 18.47 16.35 -10.79
C GLY A 411 19.12 14.98 -10.61
N LYS A 412 18.36 13.87 -10.71
CA LYS A 412 18.88 12.49 -10.67
C LYS A 412 20.09 12.27 -11.59
N THR A 413 20.02 12.80 -12.83
CA THR A 413 21.12 12.70 -13.79
C THR A 413 22.41 13.35 -13.31
N ALA A 414 22.33 14.45 -12.55
CA ALA A 414 23.52 15.10 -11.98
C ALA A 414 24.16 14.26 -10.87
N VAL A 415 23.33 13.61 -10.04
CA VAL A 415 23.78 12.64 -9.02
C VAL A 415 24.46 11.45 -9.68
N ALA A 416 23.85 10.86 -10.73
CA ALA A 416 24.46 9.77 -11.48
C ALA A 416 25.77 10.18 -12.18
N ALA A 417 25.85 11.38 -12.76
CA ALA A 417 27.06 11.89 -13.37
C ALA A 417 28.20 12.06 -12.36
N CYS A 418 27.90 12.53 -11.14
CA CYS A 418 28.87 12.61 -10.06
C CYS A 418 29.35 11.22 -9.62
N ALA A 419 28.44 10.24 -9.47
CA ALA A 419 28.81 8.87 -9.14
C ALA A 419 29.72 8.24 -10.21
N LEU A 420 29.43 8.46 -11.50
CA LEU A 420 30.27 8.03 -12.61
C LEU A 420 31.64 8.71 -12.59
N TYR A 421 31.70 10.01 -12.29
CA TYR A 421 32.96 10.74 -12.12
C TYR A 421 33.84 10.13 -11.00
N LEU A 422 33.24 9.77 -9.85
CA LEU A 422 33.97 9.13 -8.75
C LEU A 422 34.58 7.79 -9.18
N ALA A 423 33.85 6.98 -9.94
CA ALA A 423 34.37 5.72 -10.46
C ALA A 423 35.54 5.94 -11.45
N VAL A 424 35.43 6.93 -12.33
CA VAL A 424 36.47 7.28 -13.30
C VAL A 424 37.75 7.76 -12.65
N ARG A 425 37.62 8.60 -11.61
CA ARG A 425 38.77 9.11 -10.86
C ARG A 425 39.60 7.97 -10.26
N ASP A 426 38.95 6.91 -9.81
CA ASP A 426 39.60 5.73 -9.21
C ASP A 426 40.09 4.72 -10.27
N GLY A 427 40.11 5.12 -11.55
CA GLY A 427 40.66 4.33 -12.66
C GLY A 427 39.69 3.32 -13.27
N TYR A 428 38.38 3.42 -12.97
CA TYR A 428 37.36 2.53 -13.53
C TYR A 428 36.54 3.19 -14.64
N GLN A 429 35.97 2.39 -15.53
CA GLN A 429 34.98 2.85 -16.51
C GLN A 429 33.58 2.89 -15.91
N GLY A 430 32.74 3.76 -16.43
CA GLY A 430 31.32 3.87 -16.10
C GLY A 430 30.40 3.55 -17.28
N ALA A 431 29.20 3.05 -17.00
CA ALA A 431 28.16 2.85 -18.02
C ALA A 431 26.84 3.50 -17.58
N LEU A 432 26.13 4.16 -18.50
CA LEU A 432 24.77 4.65 -18.29
C LEU A 432 23.85 4.06 -19.35
N MET A 433 22.90 3.23 -18.90
CA MET A 433 21.90 2.61 -19.75
C MET A 433 20.57 3.38 -19.69
N ALA A 434 20.08 3.77 -20.86
CA ALA A 434 18.81 4.49 -21.03
C ALA A 434 17.82 3.66 -21.88
N PRO A 435 16.49 3.80 -21.65
CA PRO A 435 15.49 2.92 -22.27
C PRO A 435 15.30 3.18 -23.77
N THR A 436 15.59 4.40 -24.23
CA THR A 436 15.43 4.79 -25.63
C THR A 436 16.65 5.56 -26.13
N GLU A 437 16.83 5.59 -27.46
CA GLU A 437 17.97 6.24 -28.08
C GLU A 437 17.95 7.76 -27.88
N ILE A 438 16.77 8.37 -27.85
CA ILE A 438 16.57 9.77 -27.51
C ILE A 438 17.15 10.09 -26.12
N LEU A 439 16.75 9.30 -25.12
CA LEU A 439 17.23 9.47 -23.74
C LEU A 439 18.73 9.24 -23.65
N ALA A 440 19.26 8.23 -24.35
CA ALA A 440 20.70 8.00 -24.42
C ALA A 440 21.46 9.20 -25.01
N ARG A 441 20.96 9.80 -26.10
CA ARG A 441 21.56 11.01 -26.71
C ARG A 441 21.49 12.22 -25.78
N GLN A 442 20.38 12.37 -25.07
CA GLN A 442 20.21 13.45 -24.09
C GLN A 442 21.16 13.31 -22.92
N HIS A 443 21.24 12.12 -22.32
CA HIS A 443 22.20 11.81 -21.26
C HIS A 443 23.63 12.01 -21.74
N TYR A 444 23.98 11.54 -22.94
CA TYR A 444 25.29 11.77 -23.54
C TYR A 444 25.64 13.27 -23.62
N THR A 445 24.72 14.09 -24.14
CA THR A 445 24.93 15.54 -24.26
C THR A 445 25.13 16.20 -22.90
N ASN A 446 24.29 15.84 -21.92
CA ASN A 446 24.38 16.36 -20.55
C ASN A 446 25.70 15.94 -19.87
N LEU A 447 26.07 14.66 -19.98
CA LEU A 447 27.29 14.12 -19.40
C LEU A 447 28.53 14.76 -20.03
N VAL A 448 28.59 14.93 -21.35
CA VAL A 448 29.67 15.66 -22.02
C VAL A 448 29.78 17.09 -21.48
N SER A 449 28.65 17.78 -21.27
CA SER A 449 28.64 19.13 -20.70
C SER A 449 29.14 19.19 -19.25
N TYR A 450 28.81 18.19 -18.43
CA TYR A 450 29.17 18.18 -17.01
C TYR A 450 30.60 17.67 -16.77
N LEU A 451 31.03 16.69 -17.55
CA LEU A 451 32.26 15.92 -17.32
C LEU A 451 33.41 16.34 -18.24
N GLY A 452 33.12 16.99 -19.37
CA GLY A 452 34.13 17.54 -20.27
C GLY A 452 35.11 18.51 -19.59
N PRO A 453 34.65 19.45 -18.72
CA PRO A 453 35.55 20.32 -17.96
C PRO A 453 36.48 19.59 -16.98
N LEU A 454 36.21 18.31 -16.70
CA LEU A 454 36.97 17.46 -15.79
C LEU A 454 37.86 16.45 -16.53
N ASP A 455 38.02 16.61 -17.85
CA ASP A 455 38.83 15.75 -18.72
C ASP A 455 38.37 14.29 -18.79
N VAL A 456 37.07 14.05 -18.62
CA VAL A 456 36.46 12.71 -18.69
C VAL A 456 35.86 12.47 -20.07
N ARG A 457 36.26 11.37 -20.71
CA ARG A 457 35.88 11.03 -22.09
C ARG A 457 34.58 10.22 -22.10
N VAL A 458 33.52 10.83 -22.64
CA VAL A 458 32.20 10.19 -22.74
C VAL A 458 31.96 9.68 -24.18
N GLY A 459 31.49 8.44 -24.30
CA GLY A 459 31.11 7.79 -25.56
C GLY A 459 29.61 7.47 -25.64
N LEU A 460 29.11 7.25 -26.86
CA LEU A 460 27.72 6.90 -27.14
C LEU A 460 27.66 5.56 -27.88
N LEU A 461 26.81 4.63 -27.43
CA LEU A 461 26.56 3.34 -28.07
C LEU A 461 25.05 3.05 -28.13
N ILE A 462 24.45 3.23 -29.31
CA ILE A 462 23.00 3.04 -29.54
C ILE A 462 22.73 2.14 -30.77
N GLY A 463 21.50 1.67 -30.92
CA GLY A 463 21.09 0.73 -31.96
C GLY A 463 21.18 1.31 -33.37
N ALA A 464 20.79 2.59 -33.56
CA ALA A 464 20.81 3.27 -34.86
C ALA A 464 22.21 3.58 -35.42
N MET A 465 23.30 3.28 -34.70
CA MET A 465 24.66 3.47 -35.22
C MET A 465 24.97 2.49 -36.36
N THR A 466 25.69 2.96 -37.37
CA THR A 466 26.16 2.08 -38.45
C THR A 466 27.06 0.97 -37.89
N PRO A 467 27.10 -0.23 -38.52
CA PRO A 467 27.95 -1.32 -38.04
C PRO A 467 29.42 -0.93 -37.88
N LYS A 468 29.97 -0.14 -38.81
CA LYS A 468 31.35 0.36 -38.76
C LYS A 468 31.60 1.26 -37.55
N THR A 469 30.73 2.23 -37.31
CA THR A 469 30.86 3.15 -36.15
C THR A 469 30.67 2.41 -34.82
N LYS A 470 29.81 1.40 -34.81
CA LYS A 470 29.52 0.60 -33.62
C LYS A 470 30.73 -0.27 -33.24
N LEU A 471 31.34 -0.95 -34.22
CA LEU A 471 32.57 -1.72 -34.03
C LEU A 471 33.71 -0.85 -33.53
N ALA A 472 33.95 0.30 -34.17
CA ALA A 472 34.99 1.24 -33.73
C ALA A 472 34.75 1.72 -32.28
N MET A 473 33.50 1.99 -31.90
CA MET A 473 33.20 2.36 -30.51
C MET A 473 33.43 1.20 -29.53
N GLN A 474 33.05 -0.03 -29.91
CA GLN A 474 33.30 -1.24 -29.09
C GLN A 474 34.79 -1.47 -28.83
N GLU A 475 35.63 -1.29 -29.85
CA GLU A 475 37.09 -1.38 -29.73
C GLU A 475 37.63 -0.32 -28.76
N ARG A 476 37.18 0.93 -28.89
CA ARG A 476 37.59 2.02 -27.99
C ARG A 476 37.17 1.79 -26.54
N ILE A 477 36.00 1.19 -26.32
CA ILE A 477 35.53 0.81 -24.98
C ILE A 477 36.43 -0.28 -24.38
N ALA A 478 36.75 -1.30 -25.17
CA ALA A 478 37.61 -2.41 -24.74
C ALA A 478 39.07 -1.99 -24.47
N LEU A 479 39.54 -0.94 -25.16
CA LEU A 479 40.89 -0.37 -24.95
C LEU A 479 40.96 0.66 -23.82
N GLY A 480 39.85 0.99 -23.15
CA GLY A 480 39.84 2.04 -22.12
C GLY A 480 40.04 3.46 -22.65
N GLU A 481 39.80 3.69 -23.95
CA GLU A 481 39.87 5.03 -24.55
C GLU A 481 38.64 5.90 -24.25
N VAL A 482 37.61 5.30 -23.66
CA VAL A 482 36.36 5.92 -23.24
C VAL A 482 36.17 5.63 -21.76
N ASP A 483 36.00 6.67 -20.95
CA ASP A 483 35.87 6.55 -19.51
C ASP A 483 34.41 6.23 -19.13
N ILE A 484 33.43 6.86 -19.81
CA ILE A 484 32.01 6.63 -19.58
C ILE A 484 31.28 6.34 -20.88
N VAL A 485 30.47 5.29 -20.90
CA VAL A 485 29.66 4.92 -22.08
C VAL A 485 28.18 5.11 -21.78
N VAL A 486 27.52 5.94 -22.59
CA VAL A 486 26.07 6.11 -22.57
C VAL A 486 25.45 5.27 -23.68
N GLY A 487 24.38 4.53 -23.42
CA GLY A 487 23.78 3.70 -24.46
C GLY A 487 22.43 3.11 -24.09
N THR A 488 21.85 2.38 -25.04
CA THR A 488 20.61 1.63 -24.83
C THR A 488 20.92 0.15 -24.50
N GLN A 489 19.99 -0.76 -24.76
CA GLN A 489 20.22 -2.20 -24.73
C GLN A 489 21.40 -2.66 -25.62
N ALA A 490 21.94 -1.78 -26.48
CA ALA A 490 23.19 -2.02 -27.20
C ALA A 490 24.39 -2.29 -26.26
N LEU A 491 24.39 -1.77 -25.03
CA LEU A 491 25.47 -1.96 -24.03
C LEU A 491 25.60 -3.39 -23.49
N ILE A 492 24.52 -4.17 -23.53
CA ILE A 492 24.43 -5.53 -22.98
C ILE A 492 24.53 -6.62 -24.07
N GLN A 493 24.86 -6.24 -25.30
CA GLN A 493 25.10 -7.18 -26.40
C GLN A 493 26.44 -7.91 -26.21
N GLU A 494 26.56 -9.12 -26.77
CA GLU A 494 27.70 -10.04 -26.53
C GLU A 494 29.07 -9.47 -26.90
N ASN A 495 29.11 -8.46 -27.77
CA ASN A 495 30.34 -7.91 -28.32
C ASN A 495 30.84 -6.66 -27.57
N VAL A 496 30.20 -6.26 -26.47
CA VAL A 496 30.64 -5.11 -25.67
C VAL A 496 31.44 -5.62 -24.48
N GLN A 497 32.74 -5.34 -24.48
CA GLN A 497 33.65 -5.67 -23.39
C GLN A 497 34.26 -4.37 -22.86
N PHE A 498 34.14 -4.16 -21.57
CA PHE A 498 34.80 -3.06 -20.86
C PHE A 498 36.16 -3.53 -20.36
N ASP A 499 37.12 -2.63 -20.31
CA ASP A 499 38.43 -2.88 -19.70
C ASP A 499 38.27 -3.03 -18.17
N HIS A 500 37.74 -2.00 -17.50
CA HIS A 500 37.56 -2.00 -16.04
C HIS A 500 36.24 -1.34 -15.61
N LEU A 501 35.07 -1.93 -15.94
CA LEU A 501 33.77 -1.37 -15.52
C LEU A 501 33.60 -1.34 -14.00
N GLY A 502 33.51 -0.15 -13.41
CA GLY A 502 33.37 0.07 -11.96
C GLY A 502 31.94 0.41 -11.51
N LEU A 503 31.18 1.15 -12.32
CA LEU A 503 29.82 1.58 -11.99
C LEU A 503 28.88 1.48 -13.20
N ALA A 504 27.69 0.93 -12.97
CA ALA A 504 26.60 0.85 -13.95
C ALA A 504 25.38 1.63 -13.45
N VAL A 505 24.96 2.64 -14.21
CA VAL A 505 23.76 3.43 -13.97
C VAL A 505 22.64 2.95 -14.90
N ILE A 506 21.45 2.68 -14.35
CA ILE A 506 20.26 2.27 -15.09
C ILE A 506 19.16 3.30 -14.89
N ASP A 507 18.72 3.96 -15.96
CA ASP A 507 17.62 4.92 -15.91
C ASP A 507 16.29 4.28 -16.32
N GLU A 508 15.22 4.53 -15.56
CA GLU A 508 13.86 4.01 -15.79
C GLU A 508 13.79 2.47 -15.90
N GLU A 509 14.24 1.79 -14.84
CA GLU A 509 14.44 0.33 -14.80
C GLU A 509 13.19 -0.48 -15.21
N HIS A 510 11.99 0.01 -14.93
CA HIS A 510 10.73 -0.71 -15.16
C HIS A 510 10.47 -1.07 -16.64
N ARG A 511 11.25 -0.53 -17.60
CA ARG A 511 11.19 -0.87 -19.02
C ARG A 511 12.14 -2.01 -19.43
N PHE A 512 13.01 -2.51 -18.55
CA PHE A 512 14.02 -3.51 -18.86
C PHE A 512 13.70 -4.89 -18.25
N GLY A 513 13.93 -5.96 -19.02
CA GLY A 513 13.66 -7.32 -18.55
C GLY A 513 14.69 -7.83 -17.53
N VAL A 514 14.22 -8.54 -16.49
CA VAL A 514 15.03 -9.10 -15.39
C VAL A 514 16.29 -9.86 -15.87
N MET A 515 16.20 -10.61 -16.97
CA MET A 515 17.29 -11.44 -17.52
C MET A 515 18.39 -10.66 -18.25
N GLN A 516 18.10 -9.44 -18.72
CA GLN A 516 19.02 -8.62 -19.50
C GLN A 516 20.14 -8.02 -18.63
N ARG A 517 19.91 -7.90 -17.30
CA ARG A 517 20.83 -7.33 -16.30
C ARG A 517 22.08 -8.19 -16.04
N ARG A 518 21.98 -9.52 -16.15
CA ARG A 518 23.04 -10.46 -15.72
C ARG A 518 24.38 -10.30 -16.43
N LYS A 519 24.41 -9.80 -17.67
CA LYS A 519 25.67 -9.62 -18.42
C LYS A 519 26.48 -8.40 -17.96
N LEU A 520 25.81 -7.28 -17.71
CA LEU A 520 26.47 -6.05 -17.22
C LEU A 520 26.91 -6.21 -15.75
N LEU A 521 26.23 -7.07 -15.01
CA LEU A 521 26.56 -7.44 -13.62
C LEU A 521 27.62 -8.54 -13.50
N ALA A 522 28.07 -9.14 -14.62
CA ALA A 522 29.02 -10.26 -14.60
C ALA A 522 30.39 -9.86 -14.04
N SER A 523 30.83 -8.62 -14.28
CA SER A 523 32.07 -8.04 -13.74
C SER A 523 31.89 -7.41 -12.34
N ARG A 524 30.72 -7.59 -11.72
CA ARG A 524 30.36 -7.04 -10.40
C ARG A 524 30.65 -5.54 -10.23
N PRO A 525 30.24 -4.67 -11.17
CA PRO A 525 30.34 -3.23 -10.96
C PRO A 525 29.32 -2.79 -9.91
N ASP A 526 29.58 -1.68 -9.23
CA ASP A 526 28.54 -1.02 -8.45
C ASP A 526 27.33 -0.66 -9.34
N VAL A 527 26.13 -0.66 -8.77
CA VAL A 527 24.87 -0.48 -9.50
C VAL A 527 24.06 0.66 -8.90
N LEU A 528 23.71 1.62 -9.75
CA LEU A 528 22.84 2.74 -9.42
C LEU A 528 21.61 2.71 -10.32
N VAL A 529 20.44 2.54 -9.75
CA VAL A 529 19.17 2.60 -10.47
C VAL A 529 18.51 3.96 -10.24
N MET A 530 17.96 4.57 -11.28
CA MET A 530 17.18 5.80 -11.19
C MET A 530 15.73 5.54 -11.62
N SER A 531 14.78 6.08 -10.85
CA SER A 531 13.36 6.08 -11.20
C SER A 531 12.78 7.48 -11.10
N ALA A 532 12.05 7.93 -12.12
CA ALA A 532 11.32 9.19 -12.05
C ALA A 532 9.92 9.08 -11.44
N THR A 533 9.32 7.88 -11.41
CA THR A 533 8.13 7.65 -10.60
C THR A 533 8.53 7.33 -9.18
N PRO A 534 8.09 8.13 -8.21
CA PRO A 534 8.26 7.74 -6.83
C PRO A 534 7.50 6.44 -6.57
N ILE A 535 8.18 5.39 -6.15
CA ILE A 535 7.54 4.18 -5.62
C ILE A 535 7.42 4.39 -4.11
N PRO A 536 6.28 4.08 -3.47
CA PRO A 536 6.18 4.14 -2.03
C PRO A 536 7.32 3.32 -1.41
N ARG A 537 8.01 3.87 -0.40
CA ARG A 537 9.20 3.25 0.18
C ARG A 537 8.94 1.79 0.56
N SER A 538 7.78 1.50 1.16
CA SER A 538 7.35 0.14 1.49
C SER A 538 7.37 -0.81 0.29
N LEU A 539 6.80 -0.39 -0.84
CA LEU A 539 6.76 -1.18 -2.07
C LEU A 539 8.15 -1.31 -2.69
N ALA A 540 8.96 -0.25 -2.68
CA ALA A 540 10.31 -0.27 -3.22
C ALA A 540 11.19 -1.31 -2.48
N LEU A 541 11.13 -1.29 -1.15
CA LEU A 541 11.92 -2.20 -0.30
C LEU A 541 11.47 -3.66 -0.43
N THR A 542 10.17 -3.90 -0.56
CA THR A 542 9.63 -5.26 -0.71
C THR A 542 9.74 -5.81 -2.14
N ALA A 543 9.63 -4.97 -3.18
CA ALA A 543 9.67 -5.40 -4.57
C ALA A 543 11.10 -5.47 -5.13
N TYR A 544 12.00 -4.61 -4.64
CA TYR A 544 13.38 -4.49 -5.12
C TYR A 544 14.45 -4.83 -4.07
N GLY A 545 14.04 -5.34 -2.89
CA GLY A 545 14.80 -6.17 -1.95
C GLY A 545 16.26 -5.85 -1.66
N ASP A 546 17.11 -6.12 -2.64
CA ASP A 546 18.56 -5.96 -2.61
C ASP A 546 19.03 -4.51 -2.82
N LEU A 547 18.14 -3.59 -3.24
CA LEU A 547 18.48 -2.19 -3.43
C LEU A 547 18.27 -1.35 -2.16
N GLU A 548 19.30 -0.60 -1.75
CA GLU A 548 19.12 0.47 -0.76
C GLU A 548 18.45 1.70 -1.42
N LEU A 549 17.46 2.28 -0.75
CA LEU A 549 16.64 3.37 -1.31
C LEU A 549 17.18 4.73 -0.85
N SER A 550 17.53 5.58 -1.83
CA SER A 550 17.81 7.00 -1.63
C SER A 550 16.69 7.84 -2.23
N VAL A 551 16.24 8.85 -1.50
CA VAL A 551 15.19 9.78 -1.93
C VAL A 551 15.76 11.18 -2.12
N ILE A 552 15.51 11.78 -3.29
CA ILE A 552 15.70 13.21 -3.58
C ILE A 552 14.33 13.90 -3.50
N ASP A 553 14.06 14.50 -2.35
CA ASP A 553 12.82 15.18 -1.96
C ASP A 553 12.84 16.70 -2.19
N GLU A 554 13.94 17.24 -2.70
CA GLU A 554 14.11 18.66 -3.02
C GLU A 554 14.18 18.91 -4.54
N LEU A 555 13.48 19.94 -5.01
CA LEU A 555 13.60 20.43 -6.39
C LEU A 555 14.76 21.42 -6.52
N PRO A 556 15.49 21.44 -7.66
CA PRO A 556 16.55 22.42 -7.89
C PRO A 556 16.05 23.87 -7.84
N PRO A 557 16.87 24.82 -7.39
CA PRO A 557 16.51 26.24 -7.36
C PRO A 557 16.22 26.78 -8.76
N GLY A 558 15.17 27.62 -8.88
CA GLY A 558 14.72 28.21 -10.15
C GLY A 558 13.54 27.50 -10.81
N ARG A 559 13.11 26.35 -10.30
CA ARG A 559 11.93 25.65 -10.80
C ARG A 559 10.66 26.07 -10.05
N THR A 560 9.66 26.51 -10.80
CA THR A 560 8.33 26.81 -10.24
C THR A 560 7.41 25.59 -10.34
N PRO A 561 6.64 25.25 -9.29
CA PRO A 561 5.64 24.19 -9.36
C PRO A 561 4.63 24.42 -10.49
N VAL A 562 4.24 23.34 -11.17
CA VAL A 562 3.26 23.39 -12.26
C VAL A 562 1.86 23.62 -11.69
N GLU A 563 1.21 24.70 -12.09
CA GLU A 563 -0.16 25.00 -11.65
C GLU A 563 -1.12 24.03 -12.35
N THR A 564 -1.71 23.12 -11.57
CA THR A 564 -2.59 22.08 -12.09
C THR A 564 -4.05 22.46 -11.84
N LYS A 565 -4.91 22.30 -12.86
CA LYS A 565 -6.35 22.55 -12.76
C LYS A 565 -7.16 21.43 -13.38
N LEU A 566 -8.15 20.94 -12.65
CA LEU A 566 -9.16 20.03 -13.15
C LEU A 566 -10.35 20.83 -13.70
N ILE A 567 -10.70 20.60 -14.96
CA ILE A 567 -11.84 21.24 -15.61
C ILE A 567 -12.77 20.20 -16.22
N GLN A 568 -14.06 20.52 -16.22
CA GLN A 568 -15.06 19.71 -16.90
C GLN A 568 -15.09 20.03 -18.39
N ASP A 569 -15.48 19.05 -19.20
CA ASP A 569 -15.55 19.15 -20.66
C ASP A 569 -16.35 20.38 -21.16
N GLY A 570 -17.37 20.84 -20.42
CA GLY A 570 -18.10 22.07 -20.75
C GLY A 570 -17.25 23.35 -20.80
N TYR A 571 -16.07 23.35 -20.18
CA TYR A 571 -15.09 24.45 -20.19
C TYR A 571 -13.92 24.22 -21.17
N ARG A 572 -13.96 23.16 -21.98
CA ARG A 572 -12.90 22.77 -22.92
C ARG A 572 -12.49 23.91 -23.85
N ALA A 573 -13.45 24.66 -24.41
CA ALA A 573 -13.15 25.80 -25.29
C ALA A 573 -12.37 26.93 -24.58
N GLN A 574 -12.65 27.17 -23.29
CA GLN A 574 -11.94 28.18 -22.51
C GLN A 574 -10.48 27.77 -22.24
N ALA A 575 -10.25 26.47 -22.02
CA ALA A 575 -8.91 25.94 -21.84
C ALA A 575 -8.04 26.12 -23.08
N TYR A 576 -8.56 25.80 -24.27
CA TYR A 576 -7.82 26.03 -25.52
C TYR A 576 -7.66 27.52 -25.84
N GLY A 577 -8.61 28.38 -25.44
CA GLY A 577 -8.41 29.83 -25.46
C GLY A 577 -7.22 30.29 -24.61
N PHE A 578 -7.05 29.71 -23.42
CA PHE A 578 -5.87 29.94 -22.58
C PHE A 578 -4.58 29.43 -23.23
N VAL A 579 -4.58 28.22 -23.81
CA VAL A 579 -3.45 27.67 -24.57
C VAL A 579 -3.03 28.61 -25.69
N MET A 580 -4.00 29.14 -26.45
CA MET A 580 -3.72 30.10 -27.53
C MET A 580 -3.06 31.38 -27.01
N GLY A 581 -3.50 31.88 -25.85
CA GLY A 581 -2.85 33.02 -25.20
C GLY A 581 -1.37 32.76 -24.91
N GLN A 582 -1.05 31.55 -24.41
CA GLN A 582 0.33 31.13 -24.14
C GLN A 582 1.16 30.97 -25.43
N ILE A 583 0.55 30.45 -26.51
CA ILE A 583 1.19 30.36 -27.82
C ILE A 583 1.50 31.75 -28.40
N ARG A 584 0.58 32.72 -28.26
CA ARG A 584 0.81 34.12 -28.68
C ARG A 584 1.94 34.81 -27.90
N GLU A 585 2.22 34.35 -26.68
CA GLU A 585 3.38 34.77 -25.89
C GLU A 585 4.70 34.07 -26.32
N GLY A 586 4.68 33.25 -27.37
CA GLY A 586 5.83 32.53 -27.92
C GLY A 586 6.11 31.18 -27.25
N ARG A 587 5.19 30.67 -26.42
CA ARG A 587 5.37 29.41 -25.69
C ARG A 587 4.81 28.22 -26.47
N GLN A 588 5.19 27.01 -26.05
CA GLN A 588 4.71 25.78 -26.66
C GLN A 588 3.81 24.98 -25.70
N ALA A 589 2.95 24.13 -26.27
CA ALA A 589 2.01 23.32 -25.52
C ALA A 589 2.02 21.84 -25.96
N TYR A 590 1.83 20.95 -24.99
CA TYR A 590 1.52 19.54 -25.22
C TYR A 590 0.03 19.30 -25.03
N VAL A 591 -0.56 18.49 -25.91
CA VAL A 591 -1.93 17.99 -25.75
C VAL A 591 -1.90 16.47 -25.82
N VAL A 592 -2.35 15.81 -24.77
CA VAL A 592 -2.30 14.35 -24.63
C VAL A 592 -3.72 13.80 -24.55
N THR A 593 -4.01 12.76 -25.32
CA THR A 593 -5.33 12.09 -25.31
C THR A 593 -5.21 10.61 -24.96
N ALA A 594 -6.19 10.10 -24.23
CA ALA A 594 -6.30 8.68 -23.88
C ALA A 594 -6.94 7.85 -24.99
N LEU A 595 -6.58 6.58 -25.02
CA LEU A 595 -7.24 5.54 -25.80
C LEU A 595 -8.70 5.33 -25.35
N ILE A 596 -9.58 5.12 -26.32
CA ILE A 596 -10.98 4.73 -26.05
C ILE A 596 -11.05 3.22 -25.71
N GLU A 597 -10.18 2.39 -26.31
CA GLU A 597 -10.04 0.93 -26.10
C GLU A 597 -8.59 0.44 -26.36
N GLU A 598 -8.21 -0.74 -25.85
CA GLU A 598 -6.89 -1.41 -26.05
C GLU A 598 -6.74 -1.97 -27.48
N ASN A 599 -6.84 -1.10 -28.49
CA ASN A 599 -6.62 -1.48 -29.89
C ASN A 599 -5.69 -0.46 -30.54
N GLU A 600 -4.54 -0.92 -31.03
CA GLU A 600 -3.48 -0.06 -31.59
C GLU A 600 -3.96 0.76 -32.81
N ASN A 601 -4.99 0.30 -33.52
CA ASN A 601 -5.61 1.07 -34.62
C ASN A 601 -6.35 2.33 -34.14
N LEU A 602 -6.86 2.34 -32.91
CA LEU A 602 -7.59 3.46 -32.34
C LEU A 602 -6.67 4.57 -31.79
N GLU A 603 -5.37 4.30 -31.54
CA GLU A 603 -4.40 5.33 -31.13
C GLU A 603 -4.21 6.41 -32.19
N LEU A 604 -4.02 5.98 -33.44
CA LEU A 604 -3.80 6.87 -34.56
C LEU A 604 -5.05 7.71 -34.82
N LEU A 605 -6.24 7.10 -34.76
CA LEU A 605 -7.51 7.79 -34.91
C LEU A 605 -7.70 8.85 -33.82
N ALA A 606 -7.52 8.50 -32.55
CA ALA A 606 -7.74 9.44 -31.44
C ALA A 606 -6.81 10.68 -31.50
N ALA A 607 -5.52 10.49 -31.82
CA ALA A 607 -4.58 11.61 -31.94
C ALA A 607 -4.83 12.45 -33.21
N THR A 608 -5.20 11.83 -34.33
CA THR A 608 -5.48 12.52 -35.59
C THR A 608 -6.79 13.31 -35.50
N ASP A 609 -7.86 12.69 -35.00
CA ASP A 609 -9.17 13.32 -34.82
C ASP A 609 -9.08 14.54 -33.88
N LEU A 610 -8.29 14.42 -32.80
CA LEU A 610 -8.04 15.54 -31.90
C LEU A 610 -7.23 16.65 -32.59
N ALA A 611 -6.20 16.30 -33.35
CA ALA A 611 -5.41 17.29 -34.08
C ALA A 611 -6.24 18.03 -35.13
N GLU A 612 -7.13 17.34 -35.85
CA GLU A 612 -8.08 17.97 -36.78
C GLU A 612 -9.01 18.93 -36.05
N ASN A 613 -9.63 18.50 -34.95
CA ASN A 613 -10.47 19.36 -34.10
C ASN A 613 -9.72 20.61 -33.61
N LEU A 614 -8.46 20.44 -33.18
CA LEU A 614 -7.65 21.54 -32.68
C LEU A 614 -7.20 22.48 -33.81
N THR A 615 -7.01 21.97 -35.02
CA THR A 615 -6.73 22.81 -36.19
C THR A 615 -7.91 23.72 -36.50
N GLU A 616 -9.14 23.24 -36.34
CA GLU A 616 -10.35 24.05 -36.47
C GLU A 616 -10.50 25.08 -35.33
N MET A 617 -10.20 24.68 -34.08
CA MET A 617 -10.32 25.58 -32.91
C MET A 617 -9.19 26.61 -32.80
N LEU A 618 -7.99 26.28 -33.27
CA LEU A 618 -6.76 27.06 -33.13
C LEU A 618 -6.08 27.26 -34.50
N PRO A 619 -6.73 27.98 -35.45
CA PRO A 619 -6.22 28.11 -36.82
C PRO A 619 -4.89 28.87 -36.93
N GLU A 620 -4.51 29.60 -35.89
CA GLU A 620 -3.23 30.33 -35.80
C GLU A 620 -2.06 29.45 -35.31
N ALA A 621 -2.32 28.26 -34.73
CA ALA A 621 -1.30 27.42 -34.12
C ALA A 621 -0.70 26.41 -35.12
N ARG A 622 0.62 26.24 -35.10
CA ARG A 622 1.29 25.17 -35.85
C ARG A 622 1.22 23.87 -35.04
N ILE A 623 0.43 22.91 -35.52
CA ILE A 623 0.14 21.67 -34.79
C ILE A 623 0.95 20.50 -35.38
N GLY A 624 1.71 19.81 -34.52
CA GLY A 624 2.34 18.52 -34.82
C GLY A 624 1.60 17.36 -34.18
N ILE A 625 1.78 16.15 -34.71
CA ILE A 625 1.15 14.91 -34.20
C ILE A 625 2.23 13.88 -33.88
N LEU A 626 2.08 13.16 -32.76
CA LEU A 626 2.96 12.06 -32.38
C LEU A 626 2.15 10.88 -31.84
N HIS A 627 2.35 9.68 -32.37
CA HIS A 627 1.62 8.49 -31.92
C HIS A 627 2.46 7.21 -31.91
N GLY A 628 1.94 6.13 -31.30
CA GLY A 628 2.70 4.89 -31.02
C GLY A 628 3.23 4.20 -32.26
N LYS A 629 2.45 4.21 -33.35
CA LYS A 629 2.78 3.57 -34.63
C LYS A 629 3.91 4.21 -35.43
N MET A 630 4.31 5.44 -35.11
CA MET A 630 5.42 6.08 -35.82
C MET A 630 6.72 5.31 -35.52
N SER A 631 7.56 5.15 -36.53
CA SER A 631 8.90 4.62 -36.37
C SER A 631 9.72 5.50 -35.42
N ALA A 632 10.78 4.93 -34.82
CA ALA A 632 11.65 5.69 -33.94
C ALA A 632 12.25 6.93 -34.64
N ALA A 633 12.61 6.80 -35.92
CA ALA A 633 13.15 7.90 -36.72
C ALA A 633 12.14 9.04 -36.93
N GLU A 634 10.87 8.72 -37.23
CA GLU A 634 9.81 9.72 -37.38
C GLU A 634 9.51 10.45 -36.06
N LYS A 635 9.48 9.72 -34.94
CA LYS A 635 9.31 10.31 -33.61
C LYS A 635 10.45 11.28 -33.28
N ASP A 636 11.69 10.88 -33.60
CA ASP A 636 12.88 11.71 -33.40
C ASP A 636 12.81 13.00 -34.21
N GLU A 637 12.38 12.93 -35.47
CA GLU A 637 12.24 14.07 -36.37
C GLU A 637 11.18 15.07 -35.89
N ILE A 638 9.99 14.58 -35.51
CA ILE A 638 8.90 15.43 -35.00
C ILE A 638 9.30 16.09 -33.68
N MET A 639 9.93 15.34 -32.77
CA MET A 639 10.38 15.90 -31.50
C MET A 639 11.53 16.90 -31.70
N GLY A 640 12.41 16.68 -32.68
CA GLY A 640 13.42 17.65 -33.10
C GLY A 640 12.79 18.95 -33.60
N SER A 641 11.79 18.85 -34.47
CA SER A 641 11.04 19.98 -35.05
C SER A 641 10.27 20.75 -33.97
N PHE A 642 9.61 20.04 -33.05
CA PHE A 642 8.95 20.66 -31.91
C PHE A 642 9.97 21.37 -31.00
N ARG A 643 11.12 20.78 -30.70
CA ARG A 643 12.17 21.45 -29.92
C ARG A 643 12.73 22.69 -30.62
N ALA A 644 12.80 22.69 -31.94
CA ALA A 644 13.23 23.83 -32.76
C ALA A 644 12.16 24.93 -32.90
N HIS A 645 10.99 24.78 -32.27
CA HIS A 645 9.86 25.72 -32.36
C HIS A 645 9.25 25.80 -33.78
N GLU A 646 9.32 24.71 -34.55
CA GLU A 646 8.61 24.61 -35.83
C GLU A 646 7.11 24.37 -35.61
N PHE A 647 6.75 23.72 -34.50
CA PHE A 647 5.38 23.52 -34.04
C PHE A 647 5.15 24.24 -32.70
N ASP A 648 4.00 24.88 -32.55
CA ASP A 648 3.58 25.53 -31.30
C ASP A 648 2.90 24.53 -30.36
N LEU A 649 2.19 23.56 -30.93
CA LEU A 649 1.39 22.57 -30.20
C LEU A 649 1.68 21.17 -30.70
N LEU A 650 1.94 20.23 -29.79
CA LEU A 650 2.15 18.82 -30.12
C LEU A 650 1.02 17.97 -29.54
N VAL A 651 0.22 17.36 -30.42
CA VAL A 651 -0.83 16.40 -30.06
C VAL A 651 -0.24 15.00 -30.00
N SER A 652 -0.48 14.27 -28.92
CA SER A 652 0.05 12.92 -28.77
C SER A 652 -0.83 12.00 -27.95
N THR A 653 -0.58 10.70 -28.09
CA THR A 653 -0.99 9.69 -27.10
C THR A 653 0.01 9.64 -25.93
N THR A 654 -0.04 8.60 -25.09
CA THR A 654 0.88 8.34 -23.96
C THR A 654 2.36 8.23 -24.35
N VAL A 655 2.72 8.27 -25.63
CA VAL A 655 4.09 8.09 -26.12
C VAL A 655 5.04 9.22 -25.69
N ILE A 656 4.53 10.42 -25.38
CA ILE A 656 5.31 11.51 -24.77
C ILE A 656 5.89 11.11 -23.39
N GLU A 657 5.44 10.01 -22.78
CA GLU A 657 6.09 9.41 -21.60
C GLU A 657 7.61 9.21 -21.79
N VAL A 658 8.13 9.18 -23.02
CA VAL A 658 9.57 9.02 -23.29
C VAL A 658 10.30 10.36 -23.50
N GLY A 659 10.86 10.86 -22.41
CA GLY A 659 12.22 11.40 -22.35
C GLY A 659 12.54 12.82 -22.82
N VAL A 660 11.92 13.39 -23.85
CA VAL A 660 12.42 14.66 -24.42
C VAL A 660 12.12 15.86 -23.52
N ASP A 661 13.14 16.69 -23.28
CA ASP A 661 13.05 17.97 -22.58
C ASP A 661 12.88 19.12 -23.59
N VAL A 662 11.78 19.87 -23.47
CA VAL A 662 11.51 21.07 -24.26
C VAL A 662 11.30 22.25 -23.29
N PRO A 663 12.34 23.04 -23.01
CA PRO A 663 12.28 24.10 -21.99
C PRO A 663 11.19 25.17 -22.24
N ASN A 664 10.85 25.40 -23.50
CA ASN A 664 9.82 26.38 -23.90
C ASN A 664 8.37 25.83 -23.86
N ALA A 665 8.21 24.52 -23.60
CA ALA A 665 6.90 23.92 -23.39
C ALA A 665 6.40 24.24 -21.97
N SER A 666 5.39 25.11 -21.91
CA SER A 666 4.87 25.65 -20.64
C SER A 666 3.47 25.16 -20.29
N VAL A 667 2.73 24.61 -21.25
CA VAL A 667 1.36 24.13 -21.04
C VAL A 667 1.25 22.65 -21.37
N MET A 668 0.67 21.88 -20.46
CA MET A 668 0.26 20.48 -20.65
C MET A 668 -1.25 20.41 -20.59
N VAL A 669 -1.91 19.89 -21.62
CA VAL A 669 -3.34 19.61 -21.65
C VAL A 669 -3.53 18.10 -21.74
N ILE A 670 -4.34 17.53 -20.84
CA ILE A 670 -4.66 16.11 -20.84
C ILE A 670 -6.16 15.97 -21.06
N GLU A 671 -6.54 15.52 -22.25
CA GLU A 671 -7.91 15.20 -22.65
C GLU A 671 -8.31 13.84 -22.08
N ASN A 672 -9.57 13.71 -21.65
CA ASN A 672 -10.11 12.50 -21.02
C ASN A 672 -9.24 12.02 -19.83
N ALA A 673 -8.86 12.95 -18.95
CA ALA A 673 -7.98 12.72 -17.82
C ALA A 673 -8.46 11.58 -16.90
N GLU A 674 -9.77 11.31 -16.86
CA GLU A 674 -10.38 10.21 -16.11
C GLU A 674 -9.93 8.81 -16.56
N ARG A 675 -9.32 8.68 -17.74
CA ARG A 675 -8.82 7.41 -18.29
C ARG A 675 -7.39 7.08 -17.90
N PHE A 676 -6.63 8.04 -17.40
CA PHE A 676 -5.23 7.83 -17.03
C PHE A 676 -5.06 7.41 -15.56
N GLY A 677 -4.03 6.62 -15.30
CA GLY A 677 -3.56 6.36 -13.93
C GLY A 677 -2.89 7.61 -13.32
N LEU A 678 -2.87 7.70 -11.98
CA LEU A 678 -2.26 8.85 -11.28
C LEU A 678 -0.77 9.01 -11.60
N SER A 679 -0.04 7.90 -11.66
CA SER A 679 1.38 7.86 -12.01
C SER A 679 1.64 8.37 -13.42
N GLN A 680 0.81 8.00 -14.40
CA GLN A 680 0.91 8.50 -15.79
C GLN A 680 0.64 10.00 -15.86
N LEU A 681 -0.43 10.47 -15.21
CA LEU A 681 -0.75 11.90 -15.17
C LEU A 681 0.38 12.72 -14.54
N HIS A 682 1.03 12.20 -13.49
CA HIS A 682 2.19 12.83 -12.87
C HIS A 682 3.40 12.91 -13.81
N GLN A 683 3.70 11.83 -14.53
CA GLN A 683 4.77 11.83 -15.53
C GLN A 683 4.51 12.82 -16.65
N LEU A 684 3.28 12.87 -17.17
CA LEU A 684 2.86 13.82 -18.21
C LEU A 684 2.98 15.26 -17.69
N ARG A 685 2.49 15.55 -16.48
CA ARG A 685 2.68 16.86 -15.85
C ARG A 685 4.16 17.27 -15.74
N GLY A 686 5.05 16.31 -15.44
CA GLY A 686 6.49 16.53 -15.35
C GLY A 686 7.20 16.83 -16.69
N ARG A 687 6.48 16.79 -17.82
CA ARG A 687 7.00 17.16 -19.15
C ARG A 687 7.05 18.68 -19.38
N VAL A 688 6.34 19.45 -18.55
CA VAL A 688 6.37 20.93 -18.54
C VAL A 688 7.01 21.45 -17.26
N GLY A 689 7.30 22.76 -17.18
CA GLY A 689 7.95 23.35 -16.01
C GLY A 689 9.46 23.11 -15.94
N ARG A 690 10.11 23.12 -17.11
CA ARG A 690 11.56 22.93 -17.25
C ARG A 690 12.33 24.22 -17.57
N GLY A 691 11.64 25.22 -18.11
CA GLY A 691 12.16 26.58 -18.25
C GLY A 691 11.87 27.48 -17.05
N SER A 692 12.24 28.75 -17.14
CA SER A 692 11.94 29.79 -16.14
C SER A 692 10.49 30.30 -16.18
N ALA A 693 9.74 29.95 -17.24
CA ALA A 693 8.37 30.38 -17.42
C ALA A 693 7.42 29.59 -16.49
N LYS A 694 6.42 30.30 -15.94
CA LYS A 694 5.35 29.66 -15.18
C LYS A 694 4.63 28.65 -16.08
N SER A 695 4.48 27.42 -15.57
CA SER A 695 3.93 26.30 -16.34
C SER A 695 2.60 25.82 -15.76
N TYR A 696 1.76 25.28 -16.64
CA TYR A 696 0.37 24.94 -16.36
C TYR A 696 0.06 23.51 -16.82
N CYS A 697 -0.76 22.80 -16.04
CA CYS A 697 -1.29 21.49 -16.39
C CYS A 697 -2.82 21.53 -16.30
N VAL A 698 -3.49 21.33 -17.43
CA VAL A 698 -4.95 21.34 -17.52
C VAL A 698 -5.45 19.92 -17.73
N LEU A 699 -6.23 19.41 -16.78
CA LEU A 699 -6.86 18.10 -16.84
C LEU A 699 -8.31 18.29 -17.29
N ILE A 700 -8.64 17.85 -18.50
CA ILE A 700 -10.00 17.91 -19.04
C ILE A 700 -10.66 16.55 -18.82
N SER A 701 -11.80 16.54 -18.15
CA SER A 701 -12.54 15.31 -17.87
C SER A 701 -14.03 15.44 -18.17
N GLY A 702 -14.62 14.35 -18.68
CA GLY A 702 -16.06 14.23 -18.91
C GLY A 702 -16.86 13.93 -17.63
N GLU A 703 -17.95 13.18 -17.76
CA GLU A 703 -18.70 12.68 -16.60
C GLU A 703 -17.90 11.62 -15.84
N MET A 704 -17.82 11.76 -14.52
CA MET A 704 -16.94 10.96 -13.68
C MET A 704 -17.67 10.34 -12.49
N SER A 705 -17.22 9.15 -12.09
CA SER A 705 -17.59 8.57 -10.80
C SER A 705 -16.93 9.35 -9.64
N LYS A 706 -17.53 9.30 -8.44
CA LYS A 706 -16.93 9.90 -7.22
C LYS A 706 -15.51 9.39 -6.94
N LYS A 707 -15.23 8.11 -7.23
CA LYS A 707 -13.88 7.53 -7.04
C LYS A 707 -12.88 8.16 -8.00
N THR A 708 -13.27 8.36 -9.26
CA THR A 708 -12.41 8.96 -10.28
C THR A 708 -12.18 10.45 -10.00
N GLU A 709 -13.20 11.16 -9.52
CA GLU A 709 -13.08 12.57 -9.14
C GLU A 709 -12.12 12.76 -7.96
N GLN A 710 -12.24 11.93 -6.93
CA GLN A 710 -11.29 11.92 -5.81
C GLN A 710 -9.86 11.69 -6.29
N ARG A 711 -9.66 10.76 -7.23
CA ARG A 711 -8.35 10.51 -7.84
C ARG A 711 -7.79 11.75 -8.54
N LEU A 712 -8.55 12.40 -9.43
CA LEU A 712 -8.05 13.58 -10.15
C LEU A 712 -7.81 14.79 -9.22
N ARG A 713 -8.60 14.94 -8.15
CA ARG A 713 -8.37 15.98 -7.15
C ARG A 713 -7.04 15.80 -6.39
N ILE A 714 -6.53 14.58 -6.27
CA ILE A 714 -5.22 14.33 -5.62
C ILE A 714 -4.09 14.92 -6.46
N ILE A 715 -4.10 14.72 -7.78
CA ILE A 715 -3.07 15.30 -8.65
C ILE A 715 -3.23 16.81 -8.81
N GLU A 716 -4.45 17.34 -8.74
CA GLU A 716 -4.68 18.79 -8.69
C GLU A 716 -4.14 19.41 -7.39
N GLY A 717 -4.33 18.72 -6.26
CA GLY A 717 -3.99 19.23 -4.93
C GLY A 717 -2.53 19.04 -4.50
N SER A 718 -1.77 18.17 -5.16
CA SER A 718 -0.37 17.88 -4.79
C SER A 718 0.55 17.88 -6.02
N THR A 719 1.69 18.56 -5.90
CA THR A 719 2.80 18.44 -6.85
C THR A 719 3.79 17.35 -6.49
N ASP A 720 3.70 16.80 -5.27
CA ASP A 720 4.62 15.79 -4.77
C ASP A 720 4.30 14.40 -5.35
N GLY A 721 5.22 13.86 -6.14
CA GLY A 721 5.10 12.54 -6.74
C GLY A 721 5.01 11.39 -5.73
N PHE A 722 5.56 11.53 -4.52
CA PHE A 722 5.44 10.51 -3.46
C PHE A 722 4.01 10.41 -2.93
N VAL A 723 3.40 11.57 -2.64
CA VAL A 723 1.99 11.65 -2.23
C VAL A 723 1.08 11.05 -3.30
N ILE A 724 1.37 11.33 -4.57
CA ILE A 724 0.60 10.79 -5.70
C ILE A 724 0.76 9.28 -5.81
N ALA A 725 1.98 8.75 -5.65
CA ALA A 725 2.24 7.33 -5.73
C ALA A 725 1.60 6.52 -4.60
N GLU A 726 1.63 7.04 -3.37
CA GLU A 726 0.90 6.44 -2.25
C GLU A 726 -0.61 6.42 -2.49
N ALA A 727 -1.15 7.54 -3.00
CA ALA A 727 -2.55 7.63 -3.35
C ALA A 727 -2.94 6.66 -4.48
N ASP A 728 -2.10 6.51 -5.52
CA ASP A 728 -2.31 5.55 -6.61
C ASP A 728 -2.37 4.11 -6.06
N LEU A 729 -1.43 3.77 -5.17
CA LEU A 729 -1.36 2.46 -4.54
C LEU A 729 -2.61 2.17 -3.67
N LYS A 730 -3.04 3.14 -2.85
CA LYS A 730 -4.26 3.05 -2.03
C LYS A 730 -5.54 2.93 -2.88
N LEU A 731 -5.61 3.61 -4.03
CA LEU A 731 -6.81 3.64 -4.88
C LEU A 731 -6.97 2.40 -5.77
N ARG A 732 -5.86 1.80 -6.22
CA ARG A 732 -5.84 0.52 -6.97
C ARG A 732 -6.26 -0.65 -6.08
N GLY A 733 -5.88 -0.60 -4.79
CA GLY A 733 -6.15 -1.66 -3.83
C GLY A 733 -5.35 -2.94 -4.13
N PRO A 734 -5.32 -3.90 -3.19
CA PRO A 734 -4.46 -5.09 -3.29
C PRO A 734 -4.83 -6.06 -4.44
N GLY A 735 -5.97 -5.86 -5.11
CA GLY A 735 -6.50 -6.77 -6.13
C GLY A 735 -5.88 -6.66 -7.52
N GLU A 736 -5.46 -5.47 -7.97
CA GLU A 736 -4.85 -5.29 -9.30
C GLU A 736 -3.34 -5.55 -9.31
N ILE A 737 -2.67 -5.41 -8.16
CA ILE A 737 -1.26 -5.83 -7.98
C ILE A 737 -1.13 -7.35 -8.14
N ARG A 738 -2.20 -8.11 -7.84
CA ARG A 738 -2.28 -9.56 -8.08
C ARG A 738 -2.42 -9.94 -9.56
N GLY A 739 -2.86 -9.02 -10.43
CA GLY A 739 -3.25 -9.30 -11.82
C GLY A 739 -2.10 -9.43 -12.81
N THR A 740 -0.96 -8.79 -12.53
CA THR A 740 0.30 -9.00 -13.24
C THR A 740 1.27 -9.63 -12.28
N ARG A 741 1.59 -10.91 -12.51
CA ARG A 741 2.68 -11.63 -11.83
C ARG A 741 3.99 -10.86 -12.02
N GLN A 742 4.25 -9.86 -11.20
CA GLN A 742 5.59 -9.34 -11.00
C GLN A 742 6.35 -10.44 -10.28
N SER A 743 7.21 -11.14 -11.02
CA SER A 743 8.11 -12.14 -10.49
C SER A 743 8.97 -11.52 -9.37
N GLY A 744 8.64 -11.78 -8.11
CA GLY A 744 9.46 -11.34 -6.97
C GLY A 744 8.69 -11.13 -5.67
N ILE A 745 7.44 -10.66 -5.71
CA ILE A 745 6.68 -10.32 -4.49
C ILE A 745 6.01 -11.59 -3.95
N PRO A 746 6.26 -12.00 -2.68
CA PRO A 746 5.60 -13.17 -2.10
C PRO A 746 4.12 -12.91 -1.81
N ASP A 747 3.31 -13.99 -1.82
CA ASP A 747 1.89 -13.94 -1.48
C ASP A 747 1.70 -13.60 0.02
N LEU A 748 1.50 -12.32 0.32
CA LEU A 748 1.04 -11.85 1.63
C LEU A 748 -0.43 -12.24 1.83
N ARG A 749 -0.77 -12.84 2.98
CA ARG A 749 -2.16 -13.26 3.29
C ARG A 749 -2.93 -12.14 3.97
N LEU A 750 -2.27 -11.34 4.81
CA LEU A 750 -2.88 -10.26 5.60
C LEU A 750 -2.28 -8.88 5.29
N GLY A 751 -1.05 -8.83 4.80
CA GLY A 751 -0.36 -7.59 4.46
C GLY A 751 -0.99 -6.84 3.28
N ASP A 752 -1.19 -5.54 3.47
CA ASP A 752 -1.43 -4.57 2.42
C ASP A 752 -0.23 -3.61 2.30
N LEU A 753 0.62 -3.82 1.28
CA LEU A 753 1.82 -3.01 1.02
C LEU A 753 1.51 -1.51 0.88
N ALA A 754 0.27 -1.16 0.51
CA ALA A 754 -0.21 0.21 0.35
C ALA A 754 -0.54 0.90 1.67
N GLY A 755 -1.17 0.15 2.57
CA GLY A 755 -1.70 0.66 3.83
C GLY A 755 -0.73 0.51 5.00
N ASP A 756 0.23 -0.40 4.90
CA ASP A 756 1.04 -0.86 6.04
C ASP A 756 2.48 -0.31 6.07
N ALA A 757 2.73 0.84 5.44
CA ALA A 757 4.08 1.40 5.33
C ALA A 757 4.82 1.50 6.66
N GLU A 758 4.15 1.99 7.72
CA GLU A 758 4.72 2.09 9.07
C GLU A 758 5.06 0.72 9.67
N VAL A 759 4.20 -0.29 9.46
CA VAL A 759 4.42 -1.65 9.95
C VAL A 759 5.60 -2.30 9.24
N ILE A 760 5.74 -2.06 7.94
CA ILE A 760 6.87 -2.54 7.12
C ILE A 760 8.18 -1.91 7.60
N GLU A 761 8.20 -0.59 7.83
CA GLU A 761 9.39 0.11 8.34
C GLU A 761 9.82 -0.43 9.72
N GLN A 762 8.86 -0.65 10.63
CA GLN A 762 9.13 -1.24 11.94
C GLN A 762 9.65 -2.68 11.84
N ALA A 763 9.03 -3.51 10.99
CA ALA A 763 9.46 -4.89 10.76
C ALA A 763 10.88 -4.96 10.18
N ARG A 764 11.21 -4.07 9.24
CA ARG A 764 12.56 -3.96 8.64
C ARG A 764 13.59 -3.49 9.65
N ALA A 765 13.28 -2.49 10.46
CA ALA A 765 14.17 -2.01 11.50
C ALA A 765 14.53 -3.13 12.49
N LEU A 766 13.53 -3.92 12.89
CA LEU A 766 13.73 -5.09 13.73
C LEU A 766 14.55 -6.17 13.01
N ALA A 767 14.26 -6.47 11.74
CA ALA A 767 15.02 -7.44 10.95
C ALA A 767 16.50 -7.05 10.85
N LYS A 768 16.80 -5.78 10.52
CA LYS A 768 18.17 -5.24 10.49
C LYS A 768 18.84 -5.35 11.85
N HIS A 769 18.14 -5.02 12.93
CA HIS A 769 18.67 -5.13 14.29
C HIS A 769 19.00 -6.57 14.68
N ILE A 770 18.14 -7.54 14.31
CA ILE A 770 18.38 -8.96 14.56
C ILE A 770 19.64 -9.40 13.82
N LEU A 771 19.72 -9.14 12.51
CA LEU A 771 20.82 -9.61 11.67
C LEU A 771 22.15 -8.90 11.96
N SER A 772 22.14 -7.64 12.41
CA SER A 772 23.37 -6.95 12.80
C SER A 772 24.04 -7.55 14.04
N HIS A 773 23.28 -8.22 14.92
CA HIS A 773 23.78 -8.85 16.14
C HIS A 773 23.93 -10.37 16.02
N ASP A 774 23.13 -11.00 15.16
CA ASP A 774 23.16 -12.44 14.90
C ASP A 774 22.83 -12.74 13.42
N PRO A 775 23.82 -12.57 12.51
CA PRO A 775 23.61 -12.73 11.07
C PRO A 775 23.11 -14.12 10.66
N ARG A 776 23.39 -15.15 11.48
CA ARG A 776 23.01 -16.55 11.18
C ARG A 776 21.80 -17.03 11.98
N LEU A 777 21.19 -16.17 12.79
CA LEU A 777 20.08 -16.52 13.69
C LEU A 777 20.41 -17.76 14.55
N GLU A 778 21.63 -17.86 15.08
CA GLU A 778 22.11 -18.99 15.88
C GLU A 778 21.81 -18.84 17.38
N HIS A 779 21.43 -17.65 17.83
CA HIS A 779 21.17 -17.36 19.22
C HIS A 779 19.98 -18.20 19.73
N PRO A 780 20.06 -18.89 20.89
CA PRO A 780 19.02 -19.81 21.37
C PRO A 780 17.62 -19.18 21.49
N ARG A 781 17.54 -17.89 21.83
CA ARG A 781 16.27 -17.14 21.90
C ARG A 781 15.59 -16.92 20.54
N LEU A 782 16.30 -17.11 19.43
CA LEU A 782 15.83 -16.94 18.06
C LEU A 782 15.59 -18.28 17.35
N GLN A 783 15.78 -19.40 18.04
CA GLN A 783 15.61 -20.74 17.46
C GLN A 783 14.22 -20.92 16.83
N TYR A 784 13.16 -20.48 17.52
CA TYR A 784 11.79 -20.56 17.01
C TYR A 784 11.56 -19.67 15.78
N LEU A 785 12.15 -18.47 15.76
CA LEU A 785 12.08 -17.54 14.63
C LEU A 785 12.76 -18.14 13.40
N ARG A 786 13.94 -18.72 13.59
CA ARG A 786 14.69 -19.41 12.52
C ARG A 786 13.92 -20.61 11.97
N SER A 787 13.38 -21.46 12.84
CA SER A 787 12.57 -22.62 12.43
C SER A 787 11.35 -22.17 11.62
N GLU A 788 10.64 -21.14 12.07
CA GLU A 788 9.47 -20.63 11.35
C GLU A 788 9.84 -19.99 10.00
N LEU A 789 10.94 -19.25 9.92
CA LEU A 789 11.48 -18.71 8.67
C LEU A 789 11.81 -19.82 7.66
N GLN A 790 12.48 -20.89 8.09
CA GLN A 790 12.81 -22.04 7.25
C GLN A 790 11.56 -22.75 6.72
N ASN A 791 10.55 -22.96 7.58
CA ASN A 791 9.32 -23.64 7.17
C ASN A 791 8.51 -22.82 6.15
N ARG A 792 8.45 -21.49 6.33
CA ARG A 792 7.79 -20.61 5.35
C ARG A 792 8.50 -20.61 3.99
N SER A 793 9.83 -20.74 3.98
CA SER A 793 10.61 -20.79 2.74
C SER A 793 10.34 -22.03 1.86
N GLN A 794 9.95 -23.16 2.46
CA GLN A 794 9.64 -24.41 1.73
C GLN A 794 8.24 -24.43 1.10
N SER A 795 7.29 -23.64 1.63
CA SER A 795 5.89 -23.63 1.17
C SER A 795 5.62 -22.82 -0.09
N VAL A 796 6.57 -21.98 -0.50
CA VAL A 796 6.58 -21.25 -1.78
C VAL A 796 7.63 -21.92 -2.64
N ALA A 797 7.29 -22.36 -3.86
CA ALA A 797 8.22 -23.05 -4.75
C ALA A 797 9.49 -22.21 -5.00
N PHE A 798 10.50 -22.44 -4.17
CA PHE A 798 11.84 -21.89 -4.31
C PHE A 798 12.69 -23.04 -4.83
N ARG A 799 13.08 -22.94 -6.11
CA ARG A 799 14.10 -23.83 -6.66
C ARG A 799 15.39 -23.55 -5.90
N GLU A 800 15.92 -24.63 -5.33
CA GLU A 800 17.28 -24.73 -4.81
C GLU A 800 18.25 -24.02 -5.75
N VAL A 801 18.95 -23.03 -5.21
CA VAL A 801 20.29 -22.66 -5.69
C VAL A 801 21.18 -22.85 -4.48
N ILE A 802 21.59 -24.10 -4.29
CA ILE A 802 22.95 -24.42 -3.84
C ILE A 802 23.83 -24.39 -5.08
#